data_AF-A0A536FJG7-F1
#
_entry.id   AF-A0A536FJG7-F1
#
_cell.length_a   1.000
_cell.length_b   1.000
_cell.length_c   1.000
_cell.angle_alpha   90.00
_cell.angle_beta   90.00
_cell.angle_gamma   90.00
#
_symmetry.space_group_name_H-M   'P 1'
#
loop_
_entity.id
_entity.type
_entity.pdbx_description
1 polymer ?
#
loop_
_entity_poly.entity_id
_entity_poly.type
_entity_poly.pdbx_seq_one_letter_code
_entity_poly.pdbx_strand_id
1 'polypeptide(L)'
;MGRRASLRGGRTGVPRRARRHRRQPHPPRLDPGEARHAAAGLRSRAWDDHRRQRESADRRRRGRRPRERGARADSWEGAARLDPELRVRGGRSGRSAAHRARVRDPDRAPSRRVDSGRHRSLRDARGVRRAGPVDPRRPRAERGRAYPAGKAERHGRLHRPRPSLRRDRRTGRAHAGERDEAARRTLRSRERLRRRRQRRGDRAGACGVIASADRVAPPSTAARPSVTFVPPDESGVARIVIDRPDDRVNALDVRVLEDLAAAIAAARVASPRGLVVASAKPTQFVAGADLDMLRGGSQADAEGASRAMQRVLDDLAALPFTTVAAINGPAIGGGLEIALACDVRIMADAPNARVGLTETRLGLLPAAGGTQRLPRLIGLPRALDMILTGRQLAPRRALQAGVVDEVVHPAVLLRAATDHALRDRKRRAPGGRSLAERAATWLAPARAFALRRARAQTLAETRGLYPAPLKALDAVATGLTKGMPSGLEAEARAFGELATGETARNLIALAMLTLRQRKAALAGLGAPRAIANVGVVGLGFMGSGIAQAAAAGGLRVRARDRDAAAVAKGLSTIRQLTTDAARKGVFDRRDAARIVGRVSGGDDLTGFANADLVIEAVFEELGTKRRVIEELERVVRTDTVIASNTSALPIGEIARGARAPERIVGMHFFSPVHKMPLLEIVRPAGADPDAVATAVAAANALGKTPIVVNDGPGFYTTRVLSTMIGEAFVMLGEGVSMEAIDRAMTTFGWPVGPLQLVDEVGLEVAGHAGETVARARGIAGPSIVNALVAEGFKGKHRGGGFYRYEGKRRTPNPRVAELLKAAPGPVTEDLAERLTLVFVNEATRCLEEEILRSPGEGDLGAVLGLGFPPYLGGPFRYADALRQTIVTSLERLAAAHGERLAPTEALRSRRPFFGL
;
A
#
# COMPACT_ATOMS: atom_id res chain seq x y z
N MET A 1 39.15 -55.20 -1.59
CA MET A 1 40.63 -55.21 -1.70
C MET A 1 41.12 -53.78 -1.43
N GLY A 2 42.07 -53.47 -0.56
CA GLY A 2 42.63 -54.25 0.56
C GLY A 2 43.95 -53.67 1.12
N ARG A 3 44.18 -53.77 2.45
CA ARG A 3 45.48 -53.60 3.18
C ARG A 3 46.09 -52.18 3.12
N ARG A 4 46.95 -51.69 4.04
CA ARG A 4 47.55 -52.07 5.36
C ARG A 4 47.68 -50.72 6.19
N ALA A 5 48.20 -50.60 7.42
CA ALA A 5 49.05 -51.45 8.26
C ALA A 5 48.61 -51.49 9.76
N SER A 6 49.55 -51.42 10.72
CA SER A 6 49.38 -51.89 12.11
C SER A 6 50.57 -51.54 13.04
N LEU A 7 50.47 -51.92 14.34
CA LEU A 7 51.50 -52.00 15.44
C LEU A 7 51.42 -50.83 16.45
N ARG A 8 51.38 -51.03 17.79
CA ARG A 8 52.22 -51.83 18.75
C ARG A 8 53.67 -51.31 18.82
N GLY A 9 54.30 -51.04 19.98
CA GLY A 9 53.84 -51.02 21.38
C GLY A 9 55.03 -51.19 22.35
N GLY A 10 55.06 -50.53 23.52
CA GLY A 10 56.21 -50.57 24.46
C GLY A 10 55.90 -50.08 25.88
N ARG A 11 56.72 -50.45 26.87
CA ARG A 11 56.55 -50.18 28.32
C ARG A 11 57.70 -49.35 28.90
N THR A 12 57.44 -48.55 29.94
CA THR A 12 58.08 -48.55 31.29
C THR A 12 57.65 -47.30 32.10
N GLY A 13 57.85 -47.29 33.43
CA GLY A 13 57.74 -46.07 34.28
C GLY A 13 56.61 -46.03 35.33
N VAL A 14 56.93 -46.40 36.58
CA VAL A 14 56.12 -46.41 37.83
C VAL A 14 57.14 -46.27 38.99
N PRO A 15 56.88 -45.75 40.23
CA PRO A 15 55.63 -45.34 40.90
C PRO A 15 55.64 -43.96 41.64
N ARG A 16 54.46 -43.49 42.09
CA ARG A 16 54.05 -43.32 43.53
C ARG A 16 52.65 -42.67 43.59
N ARG A 17 51.66 -43.29 44.27
CA ARG A 17 51.24 -43.09 45.69
C ARG A 17 50.89 -41.63 46.04
N ALA A 18 49.81 -41.31 46.76
CA ALA A 18 48.60 -42.08 47.13
C ALA A 18 47.60 -41.19 47.91
N ARG A 19 46.29 -41.50 47.85
CA ARG A 19 45.24 -41.16 48.87
C ARG A 19 44.93 -39.63 48.99
N ARG A 20 43.80 -39.17 49.58
CA ARG A 20 42.64 -39.82 50.25
C ARG A 20 41.34 -38.98 50.15
N HIS A 21 40.26 -39.50 50.74
CA HIS A 21 38.90 -38.90 50.96
C HIS A 21 38.94 -37.46 51.55
N ARG A 22 37.87 -36.64 51.55
CA ARG A 22 36.42 -36.86 51.86
C ARG A 22 35.53 -35.91 51.01
N ARG A 23 34.23 -36.15 50.68
CA ARG A 23 32.98 -36.08 51.50
C ARG A 23 32.96 -34.85 52.44
N GLN A 24 31.91 -34.02 52.59
CA GLN A 24 30.51 -33.95 52.11
C GLN A 24 30.04 -32.45 52.32
N PRO A 25 28.75 -32.08 52.52
CA PRO A 25 27.60 -32.01 51.61
C PRO A 25 27.01 -30.56 51.45
N HIS A 26 25.85 -30.42 50.80
CA HIS A 26 24.94 -29.24 50.88
C HIS A 26 24.14 -29.22 52.21
N PRO A 27 23.21 -28.25 52.44
CA PRO A 27 23.31 -26.78 52.52
C PRO A 27 22.87 -26.30 53.93
N PRO A 28 22.52 -25.01 54.15
CA PRO A 28 21.08 -24.71 54.40
C PRO A 28 20.60 -23.31 53.91
N ARG A 29 19.30 -23.04 54.11
CA ARG A 29 18.67 -21.69 54.10
C ARG A 29 18.53 -21.18 55.55
N LEU A 30 18.44 -19.85 55.76
CA LEU A 30 17.50 -19.17 56.68
C LEU A 30 17.70 -17.62 56.68
N ASP A 31 16.58 -16.89 56.73
CA ASP A 31 16.39 -15.50 57.26
C ASP A 31 15.91 -15.64 58.73
N PRO A 32 15.85 -14.62 59.65
CA PRO A 32 15.54 -13.20 59.40
C PRO A 32 16.13 -12.10 60.37
N GLY A 33 15.82 -10.81 60.13
CA GLY A 33 15.77 -9.71 61.15
C GLY A 33 17.10 -9.06 61.60
N GLU A 34 17.17 -7.90 62.27
CA GLU A 34 16.20 -6.85 62.67
C GLU A 34 16.89 -5.45 62.80
N ALA A 35 16.15 -4.35 62.53
CA ALA A 35 16.28 -2.96 63.09
C ALA A 35 15.29 -2.03 62.32
N ARG A 36 14.33 -1.25 62.85
CA ARG A 36 14.14 -0.45 64.10
C ARG A 36 15.12 0.73 64.20
N HIS A 37 14.77 2.02 64.36
CA HIS A 37 13.52 2.79 64.58
C HIS A 37 13.50 4.02 63.61
N ALA A 38 12.39 4.50 63.02
CA ALA A 38 11.22 5.23 63.56
C ALA A 38 11.47 6.68 64.05
N ALA A 39 11.01 7.69 63.30
CA ALA A 39 10.76 9.08 63.74
C ALA A 39 9.82 9.84 62.76
N ALA A 40 9.11 10.86 63.24
CA ALA A 40 8.37 11.85 62.41
C ALA A 40 9.33 12.96 61.91
N GLY A 41 9.02 13.82 60.93
CA GLY A 41 7.75 14.09 60.24
C GLY A 41 7.20 15.49 60.56
N LEU A 42 7.51 16.50 59.73
CA LEU A 42 6.99 17.87 59.86
C LEU A 42 6.98 18.64 58.52
N ARG A 43 6.27 19.77 58.49
CA ARG A 43 6.24 20.78 57.40
C ARG A 43 7.01 22.04 57.92
N SER A 44 7.25 23.16 57.25
CA SER A 44 6.69 23.77 56.02
C SER A 44 7.52 24.99 55.55
N ARG A 45 7.34 25.41 54.29
CA ARG A 45 7.32 26.82 53.78
C ARG A 45 8.45 27.82 54.15
N ALA A 46 9.14 28.27 53.09
CA ALA A 46 9.38 29.67 52.66
C ALA A 46 10.06 30.70 53.59
N TRP A 47 10.94 31.52 53.01
CA TRP A 47 10.99 32.98 53.16
C TRP A 47 11.73 33.61 51.95
N ASP A 48 11.19 34.70 51.40
CA ASP A 48 11.91 35.70 50.58
C ASP A 48 12.32 36.86 51.51
N ASP A 49 13.26 37.74 51.12
CA ASP A 49 12.84 39.10 50.67
C ASP A 49 13.97 39.98 50.07
N HIS A 50 13.61 40.75 49.03
CA HIS A 50 14.04 42.12 48.66
C HIS A 50 15.55 42.54 48.53
N ARG A 51 15.94 43.63 47.82
CA ARG A 51 15.21 44.82 47.30
C ARG A 51 15.95 45.58 46.17
N ARG A 52 15.18 46.18 45.23
CA ARG A 52 15.54 47.26 44.25
C ARG A 52 16.64 46.92 43.19
N GLN A 53 16.75 47.58 42.03
CA GLN A 53 15.98 48.68 41.41
C GLN A 53 15.90 48.51 39.86
N ARG A 54 15.21 49.42 39.13
CA ARG A 54 15.03 49.41 37.66
C ARG A 54 15.52 50.74 37.03
N GLU A 55 15.40 50.83 35.69
CA GLU A 55 15.68 51.99 34.82
C GLU A 55 17.17 52.12 34.41
N SER A 56 17.56 52.63 33.22
CA SER A 56 16.86 53.37 32.16
C SER A 56 17.11 52.78 30.73
N ALA A 57 16.58 53.41 29.68
CA ALA A 57 16.60 52.93 28.28
C ALA A 57 17.43 53.79 27.29
N ASP A 58 17.75 53.18 26.13
CA ASP A 58 18.18 53.72 24.82
C ASP A 58 18.92 55.08 24.76
N ARG A 59 20.18 55.06 24.27
CA ARG A 59 20.60 56.00 23.20
C ARG A 59 21.81 55.54 22.37
N ARG A 60 21.72 55.85 21.08
CA ARG A 60 22.75 55.80 20.03
C ARG A 60 23.91 56.77 20.39
N ARG A 61 25.16 56.71 19.88
CA ARG A 61 25.57 56.76 18.45
C ARG A 61 27.11 56.74 18.30
N ARG A 62 27.63 56.17 17.18
CA ARG A 62 28.88 56.52 16.43
C ARG A 62 30.24 56.70 17.17
N GLY A 63 31.20 55.83 16.81
CA GLY A 63 32.65 56.09 16.76
C GLY A 63 33.26 55.32 15.56
N ARG A 64 34.41 55.74 14.99
CA ARG A 64 34.97 55.13 13.74
C ARG A 64 36.47 55.42 13.57
N ARG A 65 37.20 54.53 12.85
CA ARG A 65 38.59 54.65 12.30
C ARG A 65 39.74 54.41 13.32
N PRO A 66 41.00 54.11 12.88
CA PRO A 66 41.44 53.36 11.66
C PRO A 66 42.70 52.46 11.87
N ARG A 67 43.28 51.97 10.75
CA ARG A 67 44.65 51.42 10.50
C ARG A 67 44.86 49.90 10.75
N GLU A 68 45.35 49.11 9.76
CA GLU A 68 46.69 49.03 9.09
C GLU A 68 47.76 48.38 10.03
N ARG A 69 48.67 47.47 9.65
CA ARG A 69 49.03 46.76 8.37
C ARG A 69 49.93 45.52 8.70
N GLY A 70 50.16 44.61 7.74
CA GLY A 70 51.12 43.48 7.81
C GLY A 70 50.45 42.12 7.50
N ALA A 71 50.93 41.18 6.66
CA ALA A 71 52.27 40.73 6.23
C ALA A 71 53.01 39.88 7.30
N ARG A 72 53.65 38.72 6.98
CA ARG A 72 53.95 38.08 5.68
C ARG A 72 54.33 36.59 5.85
N ALA A 73 54.31 35.80 4.76
CA ALA A 73 55.18 34.65 4.41
C ALA A 73 55.24 33.39 5.32
N ASP A 74 55.49 32.14 4.87
CA ASP A 74 55.37 31.35 3.60
C ASP A 74 55.30 29.84 4.05
N SER A 75 55.46 28.69 3.36
CA SER A 75 56.06 28.16 2.10
C SER A 75 54.96 27.73 1.07
N TRP A 76 55.16 27.17 -0.14
CA TRP A 76 56.19 26.40 -0.89
C TRP A 76 56.29 24.89 -0.58
N GLU A 77 56.15 23.95 -1.54
CA GLU A 77 55.61 23.99 -2.94
C GLU A 77 54.82 22.66 -3.19
N GLY A 78 54.46 22.11 -4.38
CA GLY A 78 54.70 22.35 -5.81
C GLY A 78 54.01 21.25 -6.65
N ALA A 79 54.18 21.05 -7.97
CA ALA A 79 54.91 21.80 -9.01
C ALA A 79 54.27 21.56 -10.42
N ALA A 80 54.74 22.34 -11.42
CA ALA A 80 54.38 22.47 -12.86
C ALA A 80 53.89 21.22 -13.68
N ARG A 81 53.35 21.30 -14.92
CA ARG A 81 53.54 22.15 -16.13
C ARG A 81 52.23 22.14 -16.99
N LEU A 82 52.00 22.80 -18.15
CA LEU A 82 52.68 23.77 -19.05
C LEU A 82 51.62 24.54 -19.91
N ASP A 83 52.02 25.15 -21.04
CA ASP A 83 51.26 25.91 -22.07
C ASP A 83 51.95 25.64 -23.47
N PRO A 84 51.63 26.23 -24.66
CA PRO A 84 50.53 27.12 -25.09
C PRO A 84 49.94 26.83 -26.52
N GLU A 85 49.24 27.82 -27.09
CA GLU A 85 48.96 28.10 -28.53
C GLU A 85 47.70 27.55 -29.25
N LEU A 86 47.09 28.23 -30.25
CA LEU A 86 46.77 29.67 -30.44
C LEU A 86 45.73 29.88 -31.59
N ARG A 87 45.24 31.14 -31.73
CA ARG A 87 44.45 31.77 -32.85
C ARG A 87 42.91 31.64 -32.79
N VAL A 88 42.02 32.67 -32.87
CA VAL A 88 41.91 34.02 -33.54
C VAL A 88 40.85 33.96 -34.68
N ARG A 89 39.87 34.88 -34.88
CA ARG A 89 39.61 36.25 -34.37
C ARG A 89 38.11 36.66 -34.46
N GLY A 90 37.72 37.71 -33.72
CA GLY A 90 36.71 38.71 -34.14
C GLY A 90 35.31 38.66 -33.48
N GLY A 91 34.70 39.77 -33.02
CA GLY A 91 35.27 41.11 -32.78
C GLY A 91 34.24 42.26 -32.66
N ARG A 92 34.35 43.08 -31.59
CA ARG A 92 33.60 44.36 -31.33
C ARG A 92 32.06 44.22 -31.15
N SER A 93 31.32 45.13 -30.50
CA SER A 93 31.62 46.16 -29.47
C SER A 93 30.30 46.73 -28.90
N GLY A 94 30.18 47.03 -27.60
CA GLY A 94 28.96 47.69 -27.06
C GLY A 94 28.98 48.01 -25.56
N ARG A 95 28.95 49.31 -25.23
CA ARG A 95 28.88 49.96 -23.90
C ARG A 95 27.69 49.45 -23.05
N SER A 96 27.88 49.11 -21.76
CA SER A 96 27.70 49.96 -20.54
C SER A 96 26.24 50.37 -20.22
N ALA A 97 25.78 50.57 -18.97
CA ALA A 97 26.43 50.61 -17.66
C ALA A 97 25.51 50.14 -16.48
N ALA A 98 25.86 50.54 -15.25
CA ALA A 98 25.24 50.24 -13.94
C ALA A 98 23.73 50.65 -13.79
N HIS A 99 22.95 50.32 -12.75
CA HIS A 99 23.25 50.21 -11.29
C HIS A 99 22.38 49.20 -10.50
N ARG A 100 22.72 48.98 -9.21
CA ARG A 100 22.02 48.13 -8.22
C ARG A 100 21.13 48.92 -7.24
N ALA A 101 20.14 48.21 -6.69
CA ALA A 101 19.45 48.43 -5.40
C ALA A 101 18.39 49.57 -5.37
N ARG A 102 17.42 49.62 -4.43
CA ARG A 102 17.30 49.04 -3.07
C ARG A 102 15.90 48.50 -2.72
N VAL A 103 15.78 47.93 -1.52
CA VAL A 103 14.53 47.49 -0.84
C VAL A 103 14.10 48.53 0.21
N ARG A 104 12.80 48.88 0.28
CA ARG A 104 12.02 48.96 1.55
C ARG A 104 10.51 49.28 1.38
N ASP A 105 9.72 48.52 2.14
CA ASP A 105 8.41 48.79 2.76
C ASP A 105 8.15 50.21 3.29
N PRO A 106 6.90 50.57 3.70
CA PRO A 106 5.57 50.02 3.33
C PRO A 106 4.47 51.12 3.14
N ASP A 107 3.21 50.69 3.14
CA ASP A 107 2.00 51.41 3.61
C ASP A 107 1.18 52.34 2.65
N ARG A 108 -0.11 52.47 2.99
CA ARG A 108 -1.21 53.27 2.38
C ARG A 108 -1.76 52.91 0.98
N ALA A 109 -3.10 52.81 0.92
CA ALA A 109 -3.91 52.90 -0.30
C ALA A 109 -4.20 54.38 -0.68
N PRO A 110 -4.73 54.66 -1.89
CA PRO A 110 -6.11 55.20 -1.91
C PRO A 110 -6.96 54.96 -3.19
N SER A 111 -8.26 55.25 -3.03
CA SER A 111 -9.19 55.90 -3.99
C SER A 111 -9.66 55.23 -5.31
N ARG A 112 -10.96 55.44 -5.57
CA ARG A 112 -11.77 55.02 -6.72
C ARG A 112 -11.62 55.96 -7.95
N ARG A 113 -11.78 55.40 -9.15
CA ARG A 113 -12.68 55.87 -10.26
C ARG A 113 -13.18 54.59 -10.96
N VAL A 114 -14.44 54.34 -11.36
CA VAL A 114 -15.66 55.12 -11.71
C VAL A 114 -15.74 55.56 -13.19
N ASP A 115 -16.37 54.69 -13.98
CA ASP A 115 -17.28 54.92 -15.12
C ASP A 115 -18.15 53.63 -15.20
N SER A 116 -19.50 53.58 -15.21
CA SER A 116 -20.57 54.20 -16.03
C SER A 116 -20.63 53.63 -17.47
N GLY A 117 -21.76 53.13 -18.03
CA GLY A 117 -23.09 52.75 -17.49
C GLY A 117 -23.55 51.37 -18.07
N ARG A 118 -24.82 50.93 -18.11
CA ARG A 118 -26.13 51.54 -17.79
C ARG A 118 -27.11 50.49 -17.19
N HIS A 119 -28.23 50.99 -16.65
CA HIS A 119 -29.33 50.31 -15.95
C HIS A 119 -29.97 49.05 -16.60
N ARG A 120 -30.44 48.13 -15.73
CA ARG A 120 -31.88 47.95 -15.44
C ARG A 120 -32.11 47.54 -13.97
N SER A 121 -33.25 47.92 -13.42
CA SER A 121 -33.73 47.71 -12.04
C SER A 121 -35.09 46.96 -12.08
N LEU A 122 -35.74 46.47 -11.01
CA LEU A 122 -35.96 46.97 -9.63
C LEU A 122 -36.29 45.82 -8.62
N ARG A 123 -35.97 46.04 -7.33
CA ARG A 123 -36.78 45.80 -6.08
C ARG A 123 -37.42 44.42 -5.77
N ASP A 124 -37.63 44.00 -4.51
CA ASP A 124 -37.37 44.52 -3.15
C ASP A 124 -37.05 43.31 -2.20
N ALA A 125 -36.18 43.39 -1.18
CA ALA A 125 -36.40 43.85 0.22
C ALA A 125 -37.50 43.05 0.97
N ARG A 126 -37.41 42.58 2.24
CA ARG A 126 -36.51 42.76 3.43
C ARG A 126 -36.40 41.38 4.16
N GLY A 127 -35.70 41.12 5.28
CA GLY A 127 -34.99 41.92 6.28
C GLY A 127 -34.23 41.04 7.31
N VAL A 128 -33.73 41.61 8.41
CA VAL A 128 -32.70 40.99 9.30
C VAL A 128 -33.21 40.68 10.72
N ARG A 129 -32.70 39.62 11.36
CA ARG A 129 -32.34 39.57 12.81
C ARG A 129 -31.43 38.38 13.18
N ARG A 130 -30.56 38.60 14.18
CA ARG A 130 -29.80 37.58 14.94
C ARG A 130 -30.49 37.35 16.29
N ALA A 131 -30.24 36.22 16.94
CA ALA A 131 -30.49 36.01 18.37
C ALA A 131 -29.27 35.32 19.03
N GLY A 132 -29.17 35.44 20.36
CA GLY A 132 -28.05 34.97 21.18
C GLY A 132 -28.26 33.59 21.84
N PRO A 133 -27.38 33.21 22.80
CA PRO A 133 -27.32 31.86 23.37
C PRO A 133 -28.29 31.62 24.53
N VAL A 134 -28.50 30.34 24.88
CA VAL A 134 -29.21 29.89 26.09
C VAL A 134 -28.46 28.69 26.69
N ASP A 135 -28.22 28.72 28.00
CA ASP A 135 -27.78 27.62 28.87
C ASP A 135 -28.23 27.97 30.33
N PRO A 136 -28.19 27.08 31.34
CA PRO A 136 -29.30 26.17 31.60
C PRO A 136 -29.81 26.20 33.06
N ARG A 137 -30.99 25.61 33.31
CA ARG A 137 -31.34 24.95 34.60
C ARG A 137 -32.51 23.95 34.44
N ARG A 138 -32.53 22.94 35.31
CA ARG A 138 -33.58 21.91 35.50
C ARG A 138 -34.56 22.39 36.64
N PRO A 139 -35.47 21.57 37.25
CA PRO A 139 -35.97 20.21 36.95
C PRO A 139 -37.51 19.99 37.13
N ARG A 140 -38.00 18.76 36.80
CA ARG A 140 -39.25 18.12 37.33
C ARG A 140 -40.60 18.82 36.98
N ALA A 141 -41.79 18.23 37.19
CA ALA A 141 -42.23 16.82 37.05
C ALA A 141 -43.78 16.68 37.00
N GLU A 142 -44.24 15.48 36.62
CA GLU A 142 -45.52 14.79 36.94
C GLU A 142 -46.87 15.11 36.25
N ARG A 143 -47.42 14.02 35.67
CA ARG A 143 -48.80 13.48 35.72
C ARG A 143 -50.00 14.43 35.85
N GLY A 144 -50.88 14.38 34.84
CA GLY A 144 -52.31 14.70 34.95
C GLY A 144 -53.13 13.92 33.89
N ARG A 145 -54.33 13.44 34.23
CA ARG A 145 -55.25 12.71 33.32
C ARG A 145 -56.59 13.45 33.22
N ALA A 146 -57.14 13.58 32.02
CA ALA A 146 -58.60 13.43 31.73
C ALA A 146 -58.88 13.43 30.21
N TYR A 147 -59.97 12.76 29.81
CA TYR A 147 -60.66 12.80 28.51
C TYR A 147 -62.18 12.76 28.82
N PRO A 148 -63.06 13.24 27.92
CA PRO A 148 -64.00 12.28 27.29
C PRO A 148 -64.43 12.62 25.84
N ALA A 149 -65.23 11.71 25.25
CA ALA A 149 -65.89 11.71 23.92
C ALA A 149 -64.98 11.63 22.66
N GLY A 150 -65.13 10.72 21.68
CA GLY A 150 -66.06 9.56 21.49
C GLY A 150 -67.09 9.78 20.35
N LYS A 151 -67.55 8.79 19.56
CA LYS A 151 -67.28 7.32 19.52
C LYS A 151 -66.03 6.95 18.68
N ALA A 152 -65.91 5.98 17.73
CA ALA A 152 -66.77 5.02 16.98
C ALA A 152 -65.99 3.67 16.82
N GLU A 153 -66.54 2.47 16.57
CA GLU A 153 -67.60 1.95 15.67
C GLU A 153 -67.29 2.05 14.15
N ARG A 154 -67.23 0.97 13.34
CA ARG A 154 -67.19 -0.50 13.60
C ARG A 154 -66.05 -1.13 12.74
N HIS A 155 -65.26 -2.13 13.13
CA HIS A 155 -65.41 -3.45 13.79
C HIS A 155 -65.61 -4.66 12.85
N GLY A 156 -64.63 -5.58 12.84
CA GLY A 156 -64.69 -6.90 12.22
C GLY A 156 -63.45 -7.75 12.58
N ARG A 157 -63.64 -8.91 13.24
CA ARG A 157 -62.58 -9.88 13.60
C ARG A 157 -63.01 -11.27 13.14
N LEU A 158 -62.11 -12.07 12.55
CA LEU A 158 -62.16 -13.54 12.64
C LEU A 158 -60.76 -14.18 12.73
N HIS A 159 -60.58 -14.97 13.78
CA HIS A 159 -59.82 -16.23 13.96
C HIS A 159 -58.49 -16.54 13.20
N ARG A 160 -57.53 -17.05 13.98
CA ARG A 160 -56.47 -18.01 13.52
C ARG A 160 -57.07 -19.42 13.43
N PRO A 161 -56.42 -20.36 12.70
CA PRO A 161 -55.56 -21.32 13.40
C PRO A 161 -54.23 -21.68 12.67
N ARG A 162 -53.35 -22.42 13.37
CA ARG A 162 -52.28 -23.26 12.78
C ARG A 162 -52.85 -24.68 12.57
N PRO A 163 -52.37 -25.48 11.60
CA PRO A 163 -51.35 -26.52 11.91
C PRO A 163 -50.39 -26.75 10.69
N SER A 164 -49.52 -27.76 10.55
CA SER A 164 -49.20 -28.97 11.36
C SER A 164 -47.73 -29.43 11.14
N LEU A 165 -47.20 -30.24 12.05
CA LEU A 165 -46.00 -31.07 11.85
C LEU A 165 -46.38 -32.57 11.81
N ARG A 166 -45.98 -33.30 10.76
CA ARG A 166 -45.65 -34.76 10.72
C ARG A 166 -44.72 -34.97 9.52
N ARG A 167 -43.60 -35.71 9.53
CA ARG A 167 -42.97 -36.69 10.45
C ARG A 167 -43.50 -38.14 10.38
N ASP A 168 -42.89 -38.91 9.49
CA ASP A 168 -42.36 -40.27 9.71
C ASP A 168 -41.02 -40.36 8.92
N ARG A 169 -39.93 -41.02 9.34
CA ARG A 169 -39.66 -42.33 10.01
C ARG A 169 -39.73 -43.54 9.07
N ARG A 170 -38.57 -44.04 8.65
CA ARG A 170 -37.95 -45.22 9.28
C ARG A 170 -36.48 -45.45 8.87
N THR A 171 -35.81 -46.19 9.76
CA THR A 171 -34.57 -46.98 9.65
C THR A 171 -34.21 -47.52 8.26
N GLY A 172 -32.95 -47.72 7.85
CA GLY A 172 -31.67 -47.63 8.58
C GLY A 172 -30.97 -48.99 8.73
N ARG A 173 -29.71 -49.10 8.28
CA ARG A 173 -28.77 -50.22 8.55
C ARG A 173 -27.32 -49.73 8.39
N ALA A 174 -26.39 -50.42 9.04
CA ALA A 174 -24.94 -50.19 8.92
C ALA A 174 -24.23 -51.52 8.59
N HIS A 175 -23.09 -51.47 7.90
CA HIS A 175 -21.93 -52.38 7.87
C HIS A 175 -20.88 -51.68 6.96
N ALA A 176 -19.58 -51.55 7.23
CA ALA A 176 -18.53 -52.37 7.89
C ALA A 176 -17.78 -53.31 6.91
N GLY A 177 -16.44 -53.34 7.03
CA GLY A 177 -15.46 -53.89 6.04
C GLY A 177 -14.79 -52.74 5.26
N GLU A 178 -13.53 -52.32 5.48
CA GLU A 178 -12.20 -52.95 5.64
C GLU A 178 -11.54 -53.50 4.36
N ARG A 179 -10.31 -53.00 4.10
CA ARG A 179 -9.07 -53.57 3.47
C ARG A 179 -9.23 -54.51 2.25
N ASP A 180 -8.49 -54.35 1.14
CA ASP A 180 -7.03 -54.37 0.95
C ASP A 180 -6.61 -53.48 -0.24
N GLU A 181 -5.43 -52.83 -0.28
CA GLU A 181 -4.03 -53.29 -0.43
C GLU A 181 -3.57 -53.56 -1.89
N ALA A 182 -2.25 -53.47 -2.13
CA ALA A 182 -1.66 -53.02 -3.39
C ALA A 182 -1.08 -54.14 -4.27
N ALA A 183 -0.81 -53.85 -5.56
CA ALA A 183 0.47 -54.23 -6.21
C ALA A 183 0.71 -53.73 -7.66
N ARG A 184 1.81 -52.96 -7.86
CA ARG A 184 2.84 -53.17 -8.94
C ARG A 184 2.33 -52.95 -10.41
N ARG A 185 3.10 -52.93 -11.53
CA ARG A 185 4.54 -52.95 -11.95
C ARG A 185 4.54 -52.42 -13.43
N THR A 186 5.52 -51.78 -14.09
CA THR A 186 6.75 -51.00 -13.75
C THR A 186 7.32 -50.33 -15.03
N LEU A 187 7.77 -49.06 -14.94
CA LEU A 187 8.98 -48.43 -15.55
C LEU A 187 9.48 -48.73 -17.01
N ARG A 188 10.04 -47.67 -17.66
CA ARG A 188 10.95 -47.59 -18.85
C ARG A 188 10.30 -47.59 -20.26
N SER A 189 10.93 -47.05 -21.34
CA SER A 189 11.90 -45.93 -21.50
C SER A 189 12.23 -45.62 -22.99
N ARG A 190 12.70 -44.40 -23.29
CA ARG A 190 13.57 -43.96 -24.44
C ARG A 190 13.01 -43.85 -25.88
N GLU A 191 12.89 -42.60 -26.35
CA GLU A 191 13.84 -41.96 -27.31
C GLU A 191 14.16 -42.64 -28.68
N ARG A 192 13.74 -42.03 -29.83
CA ARG A 192 14.63 -41.47 -30.90
C ARG A 192 13.98 -41.06 -32.25
N LEU A 193 14.20 -39.79 -32.63
CA LEU A 193 14.65 -39.28 -33.95
C LEU A 193 14.41 -40.08 -35.26
N ARG A 194 13.76 -39.46 -36.27
CA ARG A 194 14.44 -38.86 -37.45
C ARG A 194 13.54 -38.00 -38.36
N ARG A 195 14.16 -37.32 -39.34
CA ARG A 195 13.58 -36.32 -40.26
C ARG A 195 13.33 -36.91 -41.66
N ARG A 196 12.40 -36.32 -42.44
CA ARG A 196 12.69 -35.88 -43.83
C ARG A 196 11.75 -34.75 -44.30
N ARG A 197 12.15 -34.07 -45.37
CA ARG A 197 11.42 -32.97 -46.05
C ARG A 197 11.01 -33.43 -47.46
N GLN A 198 9.96 -32.83 -48.00
CA GLN A 198 9.86 -32.56 -49.45
C GLN A 198 9.21 -31.18 -49.71
N ARG A 199 9.09 -30.75 -50.96
CA ARG A 199 8.88 -29.34 -51.38
C ARG A 199 7.94 -29.24 -52.59
N ARG A 200 7.37 -28.03 -52.79
CA ARG A 200 6.52 -27.54 -53.91
C ARG A 200 5.07 -28.05 -53.89
N GLY A 201 4.07 -27.25 -54.27
CA GLY A 201 4.14 -25.81 -54.59
C GLY A 201 2.79 -25.13 -54.94
N ASP A 202 2.84 -23.80 -54.92
CA ASP A 202 1.97 -22.80 -55.56
C ASP A 202 0.45 -22.65 -55.29
N ARG A 203 0.11 -21.43 -54.84
CA ARG A 203 -1.01 -20.55 -55.27
C ARG A 203 -2.47 -21.03 -55.14
N ALA A 204 -3.12 -20.61 -54.05
CA ALA A 204 -4.21 -19.60 -54.06
C ALA A 204 -4.47 -19.10 -52.62
N GLY A 205 -5.05 -17.91 -52.45
CA GLY A 205 -5.28 -17.31 -51.13
C GLY A 205 -6.76 -17.05 -50.84
N ALA A 206 -7.27 -17.63 -49.75
CA ALA A 206 -8.52 -17.25 -49.10
C ALA A 206 -8.50 -17.65 -47.60
N CYS A 207 -9.46 -17.11 -46.86
CA CYS A 207 -9.67 -17.19 -45.40
C CYS A 207 -9.37 -18.55 -44.71
N GLY A 208 -8.75 -18.52 -43.51
CA GLY A 208 -8.89 -19.58 -42.50
C GLY A 208 -7.62 -20.02 -41.76
N VAL A 209 -7.34 -19.46 -40.57
CA VAL A 209 -6.43 -20.06 -39.56
C VAL A 209 -6.87 -19.74 -38.13
N ILE A 210 -7.82 -20.52 -37.59
CA ILE A 210 -7.72 -21.12 -36.23
C ILE A 210 -8.38 -22.49 -36.32
N ALA A 211 -7.58 -23.56 -36.32
CA ALA A 211 -8.06 -24.93 -36.20
C ALA A 211 -6.99 -25.79 -35.51
N SER A 212 -7.29 -26.29 -34.31
CA SER A 212 -6.43 -27.18 -33.54
C SER A 212 -7.31 -28.05 -32.64
N ALA A 213 -7.89 -29.11 -33.22
CA ALA A 213 -8.37 -30.26 -32.46
C ALA A 213 -7.15 -31.00 -31.82
N ASP A 214 -7.27 -31.84 -30.79
CA ASP A 214 -8.45 -32.55 -30.31
C ASP A 214 -8.68 -32.42 -28.79
N ARG A 215 -9.96 -32.24 -28.42
CA ARG A 215 -10.65 -32.90 -27.29
C ARG A 215 -12.12 -32.46 -27.28
N VAL A 216 -12.94 -33.12 -28.08
CA VAL A 216 -14.39 -32.84 -28.13
C VAL A 216 -15.06 -33.41 -26.88
N ALA A 217 -15.32 -32.53 -25.91
CA ALA A 217 -16.40 -32.76 -24.95
C ALA A 217 -17.76 -32.66 -25.66
N PRO A 218 -18.80 -33.39 -25.22
CA PRO A 218 -20.13 -33.28 -25.82
C PRO A 218 -20.67 -31.83 -25.71
N PRO A 219 -21.53 -31.39 -26.66
CA PRO A 219 -21.99 -30.01 -26.71
C PRO A 219 -22.79 -29.64 -25.46
N SER A 220 -22.18 -28.83 -24.60
CA SER A 220 -22.88 -28.14 -23.50
C SER A 220 -24.03 -27.31 -24.06
N THR A 221 -25.11 -27.19 -23.29
CA THR A 221 -26.17 -26.21 -23.53
C THR A 221 -25.57 -24.84 -23.83
N ALA A 222 -26.06 -24.18 -24.89
CA ALA A 222 -25.43 -22.98 -25.44
C ALA A 222 -25.26 -21.88 -24.37
N ALA A 223 -24.01 -21.69 -23.93
CA ALA A 223 -23.70 -20.76 -22.85
C ALA A 223 -24.04 -19.32 -23.29
N ARG A 224 -24.78 -18.59 -22.45
CA ARG A 224 -25.14 -17.18 -22.70
C ARG A 224 -23.90 -16.35 -23.08
N PRO A 225 -23.97 -15.45 -24.07
CA PRO A 225 -22.83 -14.63 -24.46
C PRO A 225 -22.50 -13.60 -23.38
N SER A 226 -21.24 -13.20 -23.36
CA SER A 226 -20.63 -12.29 -22.39
C SER A 226 -20.81 -10.82 -22.78
N VAL A 227 -21.13 -10.57 -24.05
CA VAL A 227 -21.54 -9.28 -24.60
C VAL A 227 -22.76 -9.51 -25.50
N THR A 228 -23.80 -8.69 -25.34
CA THR A 228 -25.04 -8.78 -26.13
C THR A 228 -25.25 -7.49 -26.91
N PHE A 229 -25.50 -7.60 -28.21
CA PHE A 229 -26.07 -6.51 -29.00
C PHE A 229 -27.58 -6.46 -28.80
N VAL A 230 -28.08 -5.31 -28.36
CA VAL A 230 -29.52 -4.99 -28.34
C VAL A 230 -29.79 -4.10 -29.56
N PRO A 231 -30.72 -4.48 -30.45
CA PRO A 231 -31.14 -3.67 -31.59
C PRO A 231 -31.61 -2.25 -31.21
N PRO A 232 -31.84 -1.36 -32.20
CA PRO A 232 -32.37 -0.02 -31.95
C PRO A 232 -33.70 -0.07 -31.19
N ASP A 233 -33.83 0.77 -30.16
CA ASP A 233 -35.12 1.04 -29.52
C ASP A 233 -35.97 2.04 -30.34
N GLU A 234 -37.15 2.41 -29.85
CA GLU A 234 -38.07 3.37 -30.48
C GLU A 234 -37.43 4.76 -30.75
N SER A 235 -36.33 5.11 -30.08
CA SER A 235 -35.58 6.35 -30.34
C SER A 235 -34.56 6.22 -31.48
N GLY A 236 -34.30 4.99 -31.94
CA GLY A 236 -33.28 4.64 -32.93
C GLY A 236 -31.89 4.39 -32.33
N VAL A 237 -31.79 4.18 -31.01
CA VAL A 237 -30.52 3.93 -30.31
C VAL A 237 -30.37 2.45 -30.00
N ALA A 238 -29.28 1.84 -30.50
CA ALA A 238 -28.91 0.47 -30.16
C ALA A 238 -27.97 0.43 -28.95
N ARG A 239 -27.75 -0.76 -28.39
CA ARG A 239 -26.87 -0.93 -27.22
C ARG A 239 -25.94 -2.12 -27.36
N ILE A 240 -24.71 -1.97 -26.89
CA ILE A 240 -23.84 -3.11 -26.55
C ILE A 240 -23.84 -3.24 -25.02
N VAL A 241 -24.23 -4.40 -24.51
CA VAL A 241 -24.33 -4.68 -23.07
C VAL A 241 -23.35 -5.77 -22.68
N ILE A 242 -22.39 -5.43 -21.82
CA ILE A 242 -21.37 -6.35 -21.30
C ILE A 242 -21.90 -6.99 -20.00
N ASP A 243 -22.00 -8.31 -19.99
CA ASP A 243 -22.46 -9.15 -18.87
C ASP A 243 -21.77 -10.53 -18.94
N ARG A 244 -20.50 -10.63 -18.50
CA ARG A 244 -19.80 -11.94 -18.46
C ARG A 244 -20.59 -12.90 -17.55
N PRO A 245 -21.13 -14.02 -18.06
CA PRO A 245 -22.01 -14.90 -17.28
C PRO A 245 -21.26 -15.49 -16.09
N ASP A 246 -22.02 -15.89 -15.07
CA ASP A 246 -21.59 -16.56 -13.81
C ASP A 246 -20.64 -15.75 -12.90
N ASP A 247 -19.89 -14.81 -13.47
CA ASP A 247 -19.00 -13.92 -12.76
C ASP A 247 -19.71 -12.70 -12.13
N ARG A 248 -19.18 -12.28 -10.98
CA ARG A 248 -19.65 -11.08 -10.25
C ARG A 248 -19.17 -9.78 -10.90
N VAL A 249 -18.22 -9.86 -11.83
CA VAL A 249 -17.47 -8.74 -12.39
C VAL A 249 -17.26 -8.95 -13.89
N ASN A 250 -17.35 -7.88 -14.68
CA ASN A 250 -16.87 -7.90 -16.06
C ASN A 250 -15.35 -7.72 -16.08
N ALA A 251 -14.62 -8.80 -16.34
CA ALA A 251 -13.22 -8.77 -16.77
C ALA A 251 -13.16 -9.07 -18.27
N LEU A 252 -12.14 -8.56 -18.97
CA LEU A 252 -11.93 -8.87 -20.38
C LEU A 252 -11.18 -10.20 -20.52
N ASP A 253 -11.79 -11.13 -21.24
CA ASP A 253 -11.18 -12.38 -21.69
C ASP A 253 -11.33 -12.53 -23.22
N VAL A 254 -10.86 -13.64 -23.78
CA VAL A 254 -10.96 -13.95 -25.22
C VAL A 254 -12.42 -13.94 -25.69
N ARG A 255 -13.34 -14.51 -24.90
CA ARG A 255 -14.76 -14.64 -25.23
C ARG A 255 -15.47 -13.29 -25.20
N VAL A 256 -15.17 -12.45 -24.21
CA VAL A 256 -15.66 -11.06 -24.16
C VAL A 256 -15.16 -10.25 -25.36
N LEU A 257 -13.96 -10.51 -25.87
CA LEU A 257 -13.43 -9.88 -27.09
C LEU A 257 -14.16 -10.40 -28.35
N GLU A 258 -14.39 -11.70 -28.47
CA GLU A 258 -15.14 -12.32 -29.58
C GLU A 258 -16.60 -11.84 -29.60
N ASP A 259 -17.31 -11.92 -28.48
CA ASP A 259 -18.69 -11.44 -28.31
C ASP A 259 -18.79 -9.93 -28.60
N LEU A 260 -17.80 -9.12 -28.19
CA LEU A 260 -17.73 -7.69 -28.49
C LEU A 260 -17.52 -7.42 -29.99
N ALA A 261 -16.64 -8.16 -30.65
CA ALA A 261 -16.41 -8.04 -32.09
C ALA A 261 -17.67 -8.37 -32.90
N ALA A 262 -18.36 -9.46 -32.53
CA ALA A 262 -19.65 -9.83 -33.12
C ALA A 262 -20.72 -8.75 -32.89
N ALA A 263 -20.80 -8.18 -31.67
CA ALA A 263 -21.74 -7.13 -31.34
C ALA A 263 -21.45 -5.80 -32.07
N ILE A 264 -20.18 -5.47 -32.34
CA ILE A 264 -19.79 -4.32 -33.17
C ILE A 264 -20.15 -4.56 -34.64
N ALA A 265 -19.96 -5.77 -35.17
CA ALA A 265 -20.39 -6.13 -36.53
C ALA A 265 -21.92 -6.03 -36.68
N ALA A 266 -22.68 -6.56 -35.72
CA ALA A 266 -24.14 -6.43 -35.69
C ALA A 266 -24.59 -4.96 -35.61
N ALA A 267 -23.95 -4.13 -34.79
CA ALA A 267 -24.21 -2.69 -34.73
C ALA A 267 -23.90 -1.97 -36.06
N ARG A 268 -22.85 -2.39 -36.79
CA ARG A 268 -22.51 -1.84 -38.12
C ARG A 268 -23.58 -2.17 -39.15
N VAL A 269 -24.14 -3.39 -39.13
CA VAL A 269 -25.23 -3.81 -40.03
C VAL A 269 -26.56 -3.15 -39.68
N ALA A 270 -26.90 -3.04 -38.39
CA ALA A 270 -28.14 -2.42 -37.93
C ALA A 270 -28.18 -0.90 -38.11
N SER A 271 -27.03 -0.25 -38.32
CA SER A 271 -26.87 1.19 -38.58
C SER A 271 -27.79 2.13 -37.74
N PRO A 272 -27.79 2.00 -36.40
CA PRO A 272 -28.57 2.88 -35.52
C PRO A 272 -28.19 4.36 -35.65
N ARG A 273 -29.05 5.25 -35.17
CA ARG A 273 -28.71 6.69 -35.02
C ARG A 273 -27.56 6.92 -34.04
N GLY A 274 -27.49 6.09 -33.01
CA GLY A 274 -26.41 6.09 -32.04
C GLY A 274 -26.32 4.78 -31.26
N LEU A 275 -25.19 4.57 -30.60
CA LEU A 275 -24.87 3.33 -29.89
C LEU A 275 -24.40 3.60 -28.47
N VAL A 276 -25.05 2.97 -27.48
CA VAL A 276 -24.62 3.02 -26.07
C VAL A 276 -23.91 1.72 -25.67
N VAL A 277 -22.64 1.82 -25.29
CA VAL A 277 -21.88 0.73 -24.66
C VAL A 277 -22.09 0.80 -23.15
N ALA A 278 -22.68 -0.24 -22.57
CA ALA A 278 -23.08 -0.31 -21.16
C ALA A 278 -22.70 -1.66 -20.51
N SER A 279 -22.86 -1.74 -19.20
CA SER A 279 -22.72 -2.97 -18.42
C SER A 279 -24.04 -3.37 -17.77
N ALA A 280 -24.32 -4.67 -17.66
CA ALA A 280 -25.42 -5.17 -16.84
C ALA A 280 -25.05 -5.35 -15.36
N LYS A 281 -23.75 -5.46 -15.03
CA LYS A 281 -23.28 -5.60 -13.64
C LYS A 281 -23.59 -4.30 -12.89
N PRO A 282 -24.37 -4.30 -11.80
CA PRO A 282 -25.00 -3.08 -11.26
C PRO A 282 -23.99 -2.02 -10.77
N THR A 283 -22.83 -2.45 -10.28
CA THR A 283 -21.84 -1.59 -9.62
C THR A 283 -20.52 -1.44 -10.38
N GLN A 284 -20.43 -1.93 -11.62
CA GLN A 284 -19.19 -1.98 -12.40
C GLN A 284 -19.43 -1.90 -13.91
N PHE A 285 -18.55 -1.19 -14.62
CA PHE A 285 -18.48 -1.23 -16.08
C PHE A 285 -17.62 -2.43 -16.53
N VAL A 286 -16.29 -2.31 -16.44
CA VAL A 286 -15.29 -3.35 -16.74
C VAL A 286 -14.04 -3.09 -15.87
N ALA A 287 -13.55 -4.08 -15.12
CA ALA A 287 -12.52 -3.88 -14.09
C ALA A 287 -11.07 -4.13 -14.53
N GLY A 288 -10.85 -4.48 -15.80
CA GLY A 288 -9.53 -4.82 -16.36
C GLY A 288 -9.61 -6.07 -17.23
N ALA A 289 -8.46 -6.63 -17.58
CA ALA A 289 -8.36 -7.96 -18.19
C ALA A 289 -8.36 -9.06 -17.13
N ASP A 290 -8.79 -10.26 -17.51
CA ASP A 290 -8.61 -11.47 -16.73
C ASP A 290 -7.14 -11.89 -16.79
N LEU A 291 -6.42 -11.73 -15.69
CA LEU A 291 -4.96 -11.94 -15.65
C LEU A 291 -4.59 -13.42 -15.80
N ASP A 292 -5.55 -14.34 -15.72
CA ASP A 292 -5.34 -15.75 -15.99
C ASP A 292 -5.09 -16.02 -17.49
N MET A 293 -5.51 -15.11 -18.40
CA MET A 293 -5.10 -15.09 -19.82
C MET A 293 -3.58 -15.03 -20.01
N LEU A 294 -2.85 -14.46 -19.05
CA LEU A 294 -1.41 -14.21 -19.16
C LEU A 294 -0.56 -15.38 -18.62
N ARG A 295 -1.19 -16.51 -18.23
CA ARG A 295 -0.48 -17.73 -17.83
C ARG A 295 -0.17 -18.60 -19.03
N GLY A 296 1.09 -19.04 -19.14
CA GLY A 296 1.53 -20.07 -20.09
C GLY A 296 1.67 -19.64 -21.55
N GLY A 297 1.06 -18.53 -21.98
CA GLY A 297 1.23 -17.98 -23.33
C GLY A 297 2.65 -17.48 -23.61
N SER A 298 3.06 -17.53 -24.88
CA SER A 298 4.32 -16.96 -25.35
C SER A 298 4.21 -15.44 -25.57
N GLN A 299 5.35 -14.79 -25.79
CA GLN A 299 5.40 -13.38 -26.19
C GLN A 299 4.60 -13.11 -27.47
N ALA A 300 4.61 -14.05 -28.43
CA ALA A 300 3.89 -13.91 -29.70
C ALA A 300 2.37 -13.99 -29.50
N ASP A 301 1.90 -14.84 -28.57
CA ASP A 301 0.48 -14.97 -28.25
C ASP A 301 -0.04 -13.71 -27.55
N ALA A 302 0.73 -13.17 -26.59
CA ALA A 302 0.39 -11.93 -25.88
C ALA A 302 0.42 -10.71 -26.82
N GLU A 303 1.39 -10.61 -27.72
CA GLU A 303 1.41 -9.59 -28.79
C GLU A 303 0.22 -9.77 -29.74
N GLY A 304 -0.09 -10.99 -30.16
CA GLY A 304 -1.23 -11.32 -31.02
C GLY A 304 -2.58 -10.94 -30.40
N ALA A 305 -2.77 -11.23 -29.11
CA ALA A 305 -3.95 -10.84 -28.34
C ALA A 305 -4.10 -9.32 -28.24
N SER A 306 -3.01 -8.58 -27.97
CA SER A 306 -3.02 -7.12 -28.02
C SER A 306 -3.41 -6.59 -29.41
N ARG A 307 -2.80 -7.11 -30.48
CA ARG A 307 -3.15 -6.75 -31.88
C ARG A 307 -4.61 -7.05 -32.22
N ALA A 308 -5.22 -8.09 -31.65
CA ALA A 308 -6.62 -8.43 -31.85
C ALA A 308 -7.56 -7.46 -31.10
N MET A 309 -7.26 -7.19 -29.82
CA MET A 309 -8.00 -6.22 -29.00
C MET A 309 -7.93 -4.80 -29.58
N GLN A 310 -6.75 -4.38 -30.07
CA GLN A 310 -6.57 -3.10 -30.77
C GLN A 310 -7.49 -2.96 -31.98
N ARG A 311 -7.55 -3.99 -32.85
CA ARG A 311 -8.43 -4.03 -34.04
C ARG A 311 -9.89 -3.83 -33.67
N VAL A 312 -10.42 -4.61 -32.73
CA VAL A 312 -11.83 -4.53 -32.31
C VAL A 312 -12.18 -3.15 -31.72
N LEU A 313 -11.24 -2.49 -31.04
CA LEU A 313 -11.46 -1.12 -30.55
C LEU A 313 -11.29 -0.03 -31.62
N ASP A 314 -10.51 -0.26 -32.67
CA ASP A 314 -10.50 0.62 -33.84
C ASP A 314 -11.75 0.43 -34.72
N ASP A 315 -12.30 -0.79 -34.82
CA ASP A 315 -13.58 -1.07 -35.47
C ASP A 315 -14.75 -0.34 -34.79
N LEU A 316 -14.79 -0.34 -33.45
CA LEU A 316 -15.73 0.43 -32.63
C LEU A 316 -15.59 1.94 -32.89
N ALA A 317 -14.36 2.47 -32.90
CA ALA A 317 -14.10 3.88 -33.19
C ALA A 317 -14.47 4.26 -34.64
N ALA A 318 -14.40 3.30 -35.57
CA ALA A 318 -14.74 3.42 -36.99
C ALA A 318 -16.22 3.12 -37.31
N LEU A 319 -17.11 3.08 -36.32
CA LEU A 319 -18.57 3.11 -36.59
C LEU A 319 -19.00 4.51 -37.07
N PRO A 320 -19.95 4.61 -38.03
CA PRO A 320 -20.31 5.88 -38.66
C PRO A 320 -21.17 6.79 -37.76
N PHE A 321 -21.94 6.21 -36.85
CA PHE A 321 -22.83 6.89 -35.89
C PHE A 321 -22.13 7.23 -34.57
N THR A 322 -22.77 8.04 -33.73
CA THR A 322 -22.24 8.46 -32.41
C THR A 322 -22.20 7.29 -31.44
N THR A 323 -21.04 7.04 -30.81
CA THR A 323 -20.85 5.99 -29.80
C THR A 323 -20.65 6.56 -28.38
N VAL A 324 -21.33 6.00 -27.37
CA VAL A 324 -21.35 6.54 -26.00
C VAL A 324 -21.06 5.44 -24.96
N ALA A 325 -20.02 5.62 -24.14
CA ALA A 325 -19.73 4.75 -23.00
C ALA A 325 -20.50 5.19 -21.75
N ALA A 326 -21.37 4.32 -21.22
CA ALA A 326 -22.16 4.52 -20.02
C ALA A 326 -21.48 3.86 -18.80
N ILE A 327 -20.59 4.60 -18.13
CA ILE A 327 -19.72 4.10 -17.06
C ILE A 327 -20.45 4.17 -15.70
N ASN A 328 -21.04 3.06 -15.27
CA ASN A 328 -21.79 2.94 -14.02
C ASN A 328 -20.94 2.69 -12.76
N GLY A 329 -19.68 2.29 -12.92
CA GLY A 329 -18.79 1.91 -11.82
C GLY A 329 -17.31 1.99 -12.20
N PRO A 330 -16.44 1.10 -11.69
CA PRO A 330 -15.08 0.95 -12.19
C PRO A 330 -15.05 0.65 -13.70
N ALA A 331 -14.27 1.46 -14.42
CA ALA A 331 -13.83 1.25 -15.81
C ALA A 331 -12.30 1.36 -15.82
N ILE A 332 -11.62 0.23 -15.61
CA ILE A 332 -10.19 0.15 -15.31
C ILE A 332 -9.46 -0.61 -16.42
N GLY A 333 -8.25 -0.15 -16.74
CA GLY A 333 -7.40 -0.73 -17.77
C GLY A 333 -8.10 -0.79 -19.14
N GLY A 334 -8.12 -1.98 -19.77
CA GLY A 334 -8.91 -2.26 -20.97
C GLY A 334 -10.39 -1.83 -20.92
N GLY A 335 -10.99 -1.78 -19.73
CA GLY A 335 -12.32 -1.21 -19.52
C GLY A 335 -12.42 0.30 -19.77
N LEU A 336 -11.34 1.04 -19.50
CA LEU A 336 -11.19 2.43 -19.96
C LEU A 336 -10.76 2.48 -21.43
N GLU A 337 -10.00 1.51 -21.96
CA GLU A 337 -9.63 1.50 -23.38
C GLU A 337 -10.86 1.36 -24.30
N ILE A 338 -11.84 0.51 -23.95
CA ILE A 338 -13.17 0.45 -24.59
C ILE A 338 -13.87 1.82 -24.55
N ALA A 339 -13.87 2.48 -23.40
CA ALA A 339 -14.51 3.77 -23.23
C ALA A 339 -13.76 4.92 -23.98
N LEU A 340 -12.45 4.76 -24.22
CA LEU A 340 -11.63 5.65 -25.04
C LEU A 340 -11.78 5.39 -26.55
N ALA A 341 -12.34 4.26 -26.96
CA ALA A 341 -12.71 3.99 -28.35
C ALA A 341 -14.08 4.58 -28.74
N CYS A 342 -14.95 4.82 -27.75
CA CYS A 342 -16.23 5.53 -27.95
C CYS A 342 -16.01 7.03 -28.21
N ASP A 343 -16.97 7.70 -28.84
CA ASP A 343 -16.92 9.15 -29.10
C ASP A 343 -17.16 9.98 -27.82
N VAL A 344 -18.08 9.54 -26.95
CA VAL A 344 -18.47 10.23 -25.70
C VAL A 344 -18.37 9.28 -24.50
N ARG A 345 -18.01 9.79 -23.31
CA ARG A 345 -18.04 9.03 -22.05
C ARG A 345 -18.86 9.75 -20.98
N ILE A 346 -19.87 9.09 -20.43
CA ILE A 346 -20.68 9.57 -19.31
C ILE A 346 -20.45 8.65 -18.11
N MET A 347 -20.28 9.22 -16.92
CA MET A 347 -19.91 8.47 -15.73
C MET A 347 -20.87 8.73 -14.56
N ALA A 348 -21.22 7.69 -13.82
CA ALA A 348 -22.00 7.82 -12.59
C ALA A 348 -21.18 8.42 -11.44
N ASP A 349 -21.75 9.35 -10.68
CA ASP A 349 -21.18 9.86 -9.41
C ASP A 349 -21.40 8.84 -8.26
N ALA A 350 -21.01 7.59 -8.48
CA ALA A 350 -21.13 6.49 -7.51
C ALA A 350 -19.88 6.37 -6.63
N PRO A 351 -20.00 5.98 -5.34
CA PRO A 351 -18.87 5.97 -4.39
C PRO A 351 -17.67 5.13 -4.85
N ASN A 352 -17.91 4.03 -5.57
CA ASN A 352 -16.89 3.12 -6.09
C ASN A 352 -16.46 3.40 -7.55
N ALA A 353 -17.13 4.30 -8.28
CA ALA A 353 -16.84 4.52 -9.70
C ALA A 353 -15.47 5.17 -9.91
N ARG A 354 -14.60 4.56 -10.70
CA ARG A 354 -13.22 4.99 -10.95
C ARG A 354 -12.83 4.72 -12.40
N VAL A 355 -12.06 5.62 -13.00
CA VAL A 355 -11.42 5.42 -14.31
C VAL A 355 -9.91 5.51 -14.20
N GLY A 356 -9.18 4.62 -14.88
CA GLY A 356 -7.73 4.72 -15.00
C GLY A 356 -7.11 3.52 -15.71
N LEU A 357 -6.01 3.78 -16.41
CA LEU A 357 -5.12 2.74 -16.94
C LEU A 357 -4.14 2.38 -15.81
N THR A 358 -4.07 1.11 -15.42
CA THR A 358 -3.34 0.65 -14.21
C THR A 358 -2.34 -0.46 -14.47
N GLU A 359 -2.15 -0.84 -15.73
CA GLU A 359 -1.31 -1.93 -16.22
C GLU A 359 0.15 -1.83 -15.73
N THR A 360 0.68 -0.61 -15.62
CA THR A 360 2.04 -0.34 -15.12
C THR A 360 2.28 -0.81 -13.69
N ARG A 361 1.22 -0.97 -12.88
CA ARG A 361 1.28 -1.54 -11.52
C ARG A 361 1.34 -3.06 -11.51
N LEU A 362 0.99 -3.70 -12.63
CA LEU A 362 1.09 -5.13 -12.88
C LEU A 362 2.36 -5.49 -13.67
N GLY A 363 3.26 -4.53 -13.92
CA GLY A 363 4.42 -4.72 -14.79
C GLY A 363 4.09 -4.76 -16.29
N LEU A 364 2.90 -4.31 -16.68
CA LEU A 364 2.40 -4.30 -18.06
C LEU A 364 2.20 -2.85 -18.55
N LEU A 365 1.68 -2.68 -19.76
CA LEU A 365 1.21 -1.40 -20.29
C LEU A 365 -0.17 -1.56 -20.95
N PRO A 366 -0.93 -0.47 -21.15
CA PRO A 366 -2.25 -0.52 -21.80
C PRO A 366 -2.12 -1.12 -23.20
N ALA A 367 -2.99 -2.07 -23.55
CA ALA A 367 -2.72 -3.04 -24.62
C ALA A 367 -3.73 -2.97 -25.79
N ALA A 368 -4.66 -2.03 -25.75
CA ALA A 368 -5.76 -1.90 -26.70
C ALA A 368 -5.88 -0.47 -27.27
N GLY A 369 -4.78 0.28 -27.32
CA GLY A 369 -4.70 1.66 -27.79
C GLY A 369 -4.77 2.71 -26.68
N GLY A 370 -4.71 2.34 -25.41
CA GLY A 370 -4.71 3.26 -24.26
C GLY A 370 -3.50 4.19 -24.25
N THR A 371 -2.33 3.72 -24.73
CA THR A 371 -1.16 4.60 -24.93
C THR A 371 -1.38 5.60 -26.07
N GLN A 372 -2.36 5.36 -26.94
CA GLN A 372 -2.58 6.15 -28.15
C GLN A 372 -3.78 7.09 -28.05
N ARG A 373 -4.93 6.62 -27.55
CA ARG A 373 -6.17 7.40 -27.44
C ARG A 373 -6.13 8.36 -26.25
N LEU A 374 -5.56 7.97 -25.09
CA LEU A 374 -5.55 8.85 -23.90
C LEU A 374 -4.72 10.14 -24.09
N PRO A 375 -3.46 10.12 -24.59
CA PRO A 375 -2.73 11.37 -24.87
C PRO A 375 -3.41 12.26 -25.90
N ARG A 376 -4.12 11.65 -26.87
CA ARG A 376 -4.91 12.34 -27.90
C ARG A 376 -6.25 12.88 -27.40
N LEU A 377 -6.69 12.51 -26.19
CA LEU A 377 -7.88 13.05 -25.54
C LEU A 377 -7.50 14.16 -24.53
N ILE A 378 -6.73 13.82 -23.50
CA ILE A 378 -6.47 14.72 -22.35
C ILE A 378 -5.15 15.49 -22.43
N GLY A 379 -4.35 15.25 -23.48
CA GLY A 379 -3.02 15.82 -23.67
C GLY A 379 -1.93 15.03 -22.95
N LEU A 380 -0.73 15.04 -23.56
CA LEU A 380 0.40 14.22 -23.16
C LEU A 380 0.75 14.28 -21.65
N PRO A 381 0.86 15.46 -20.98
CA PRO A 381 1.29 15.50 -19.59
C PRO A 381 0.33 14.80 -18.63
N ARG A 382 -0.99 14.90 -18.84
CA ARG A 382 -2.00 14.24 -18.01
C ARG A 382 -2.07 12.74 -18.29
N ALA A 383 -1.95 12.35 -19.56
CA ALA A 383 -1.96 10.95 -19.94
C ALA A 383 -0.73 10.21 -19.37
N LEU A 384 0.45 10.83 -19.36
CA LEU A 384 1.63 10.24 -18.73
C LEU A 384 1.49 10.14 -17.20
N ASP A 385 0.95 11.14 -16.49
CA ASP A 385 0.66 11.03 -15.05
C ASP A 385 -0.26 9.83 -14.74
N MET A 386 -1.31 9.63 -15.54
CA MET A 386 -2.21 8.49 -15.38
C MET A 386 -1.55 7.14 -15.72
N ILE A 387 -0.96 7.01 -16.92
CA ILE A 387 -0.38 5.76 -17.42
C ILE A 387 0.82 5.32 -16.57
N LEU A 388 1.78 6.22 -16.31
CA LEU A 388 3.05 5.84 -15.67
C LEU A 388 2.88 5.53 -14.18
N THR A 389 1.94 6.19 -13.48
CA THR A 389 1.68 5.95 -12.04
C THR A 389 0.50 5.00 -11.76
N GLY A 390 -0.18 4.55 -12.82
CA GLY A 390 -1.42 3.76 -12.72
C GLY A 390 -2.54 4.47 -11.95
N ARG A 391 -2.66 5.80 -12.05
CA ARG A 391 -3.55 6.59 -11.19
C ARG A 391 -4.99 6.52 -11.67
N GLN A 392 -5.86 6.02 -10.80
CA GLN A 392 -7.31 6.07 -10.95
C GLN A 392 -7.88 7.43 -10.51
N LEU A 393 -8.91 7.90 -11.21
CA LEU A 393 -9.65 9.13 -10.92
C LEU A 393 -11.10 8.82 -10.52
N ALA A 394 -11.60 9.51 -9.49
CA ALA A 394 -13.01 9.56 -9.12
C ALA A 394 -13.81 10.45 -10.11
N PRO A 395 -15.16 10.33 -10.19
CA PRO A 395 -15.94 10.86 -11.31
C PRO A 395 -15.71 12.35 -11.59
N ARG A 396 -15.87 13.21 -10.57
CA ARG A 396 -15.65 14.66 -10.69
C ARG A 396 -14.22 15.04 -11.10
N ARG A 397 -13.22 14.18 -10.82
CA ARG A 397 -11.83 14.36 -11.25
C ARG A 397 -11.58 13.86 -12.67
N ALA A 398 -12.22 12.76 -13.08
CA ALA A 398 -12.22 12.33 -14.47
C ALA A 398 -12.82 13.43 -15.38
N LEU A 399 -13.91 14.06 -14.92
CA LEU A 399 -14.55 15.19 -15.59
C LEU A 399 -13.68 16.45 -15.63
N GLN A 400 -12.85 16.72 -14.61
CA GLN A 400 -11.88 17.82 -14.61
C GLN A 400 -10.66 17.53 -15.49
N ALA A 401 -10.18 16.28 -15.49
CA ALA A 401 -9.06 15.81 -16.31
C ALA A 401 -9.42 15.82 -17.80
N GLY A 402 -10.67 15.51 -18.14
CA GLY A 402 -11.14 15.31 -19.52
C GLY A 402 -11.20 13.84 -19.95
N VAL A 403 -11.09 12.91 -18.99
CA VAL A 403 -11.21 11.47 -19.24
C VAL A 403 -12.67 11.09 -19.46
N VAL A 404 -13.62 11.84 -18.89
CA VAL A 404 -15.05 11.71 -19.18
C VAL A 404 -15.64 13.08 -19.52
N ASP A 405 -16.71 13.08 -20.31
CA ASP A 405 -17.35 14.27 -20.86
C ASP A 405 -18.46 14.81 -19.93
N GLU A 406 -19.16 13.91 -19.21
CA GLU A 406 -20.20 14.27 -18.26
C GLU A 406 -20.21 13.33 -17.03
N VAL A 407 -20.69 13.83 -15.88
CA VAL A 407 -20.90 13.05 -14.65
C VAL A 407 -22.31 13.26 -14.13
N VAL A 408 -23.05 12.17 -13.92
CA VAL A 408 -24.49 12.19 -13.59
C VAL A 408 -24.83 11.30 -12.41
N HIS A 409 -26.03 11.43 -11.84
CA HIS A 409 -26.51 10.50 -10.81
C HIS A 409 -26.73 9.10 -11.41
N PRO A 410 -26.38 7.99 -10.72
CA PRO A 410 -26.46 6.63 -11.29
C PRO A 410 -27.81 6.30 -11.94
N ALA A 411 -28.92 6.73 -11.32
CA ALA A 411 -30.28 6.46 -11.79
C ALA A 411 -30.65 7.10 -13.15
N VAL A 412 -29.88 8.07 -13.64
CA VAL A 412 -30.13 8.72 -14.96
C VAL A 412 -29.04 8.44 -16.00
N LEU A 413 -28.05 7.58 -15.67
CA LEU A 413 -26.90 7.31 -16.54
C LEU A 413 -27.28 6.83 -17.93
N LEU A 414 -28.19 5.85 -18.03
CA LEU A 414 -28.60 5.29 -19.32
C LEU A 414 -29.38 6.31 -20.15
N ARG A 415 -30.28 7.08 -19.53
CA ARG A 415 -30.98 8.18 -20.20
C ARG A 415 -30.00 9.21 -20.74
N ALA A 416 -29.06 9.68 -19.92
CA ALA A 416 -28.04 10.63 -20.37
C ALA A 416 -27.19 10.06 -21.53
N ALA A 417 -26.90 8.75 -21.53
CA ALA A 417 -26.19 8.11 -22.63
C ALA A 417 -27.00 8.09 -23.93
N THR A 418 -28.29 7.74 -23.87
CA THR A 418 -29.21 7.85 -25.02
C THR A 418 -29.35 9.31 -25.49
N ASP A 419 -29.54 10.26 -24.57
CA ASP A 419 -29.65 11.71 -24.85
C ASP A 419 -28.40 12.30 -25.51
N HIS A 420 -27.22 11.66 -25.39
CA HIS A 420 -26.00 12.00 -26.14
C HIS A 420 -25.81 11.17 -27.42
N ALA A 421 -26.25 9.90 -27.44
CA ALA A 421 -26.19 9.05 -28.64
C ALA A 421 -27.07 9.61 -29.77
N LEU A 422 -28.20 10.21 -29.42
CA LEU A 422 -29.12 10.93 -30.32
C LEU A 422 -28.60 12.27 -30.85
N ARG A 423 -27.38 12.70 -30.48
CA ARG A 423 -26.78 13.95 -30.97
C ARG A 423 -25.94 13.63 -32.19
N ASP A 424 -26.46 13.98 -33.36
CA ASP A 424 -25.89 13.71 -34.69
C ASP A 424 -24.62 14.54 -35.00
N ARG A 425 -23.58 14.45 -34.15
CA ARG A 425 -22.26 15.09 -34.32
C ARG A 425 -21.13 14.22 -33.75
N LYS A 426 -20.58 13.31 -34.56
CA LYS A 426 -19.37 12.55 -34.22
C LYS A 426 -18.19 13.51 -33.93
N ARG A 427 -17.77 13.59 -32.67
CA ARG A 427 -16.92 14.69 -32.15
C ARG A 427 -15.45 14.30 -32.02
N ARG A 428 -14.65 14.55 -33.06
CA ARG A 428 -13.18 14.57 -32.91
C ARG A 428 -12.72 15.77 -32.07
N ALA A 429 -12.46 15.56 -30.79
CA ALA A 429 -11.88 16.57 -29.91
C ALA A 429 -10.38 16.77 -30.22
N PRO A 430 -9.89 18.02 -30.39
CA PRO A 430 -8.45 18.27 -30.46
C PRO A 430 -7.80 18.09 -29.08
N GLY A 431 -6.99 17.05 -28.93
CA GLY A 431 -6.48 16.57 -27.65
C GLY A 431 -5.71 17.57 -26.79
N GLY A 432 -6.07 17.64 -25.50
CA GLY A 432 -5.51 18.56 -24.50
C GLY A 432 -6.47 19.70 -24.14
N ARG A 433 -6.72 19.91 -22.84
CA ARG A 433 -7.71 20.90 -22.37
C ARG A 433 -7.19 22.33 -22.31
N SER A 434 -5.89 22.52 -22.09
CA SER A 434 -5.23 23.83 -22.14
C SER A 434 -4.34 23.98 -23.37
N LEU A 435 -4.03 25.22 -23.75
CA LEU A 435 -3.08 25.52 -24.83
C LEU A 435 -1.70 24.90 -24.57
N ALA A 436 -1.26 24.86 -23.30
CA ALA A 436 0.01 24.23 -22.91
C ALA A 436 0.01 22.71 -23.11
N GLU A 437 -1.09 22.02 -22.79
CA GLU A 437 -1.22 20.57 -23.03
C GLU A 437 -1.33 20.24 -24.52
N ARG A 438 -2.05 21.06 -25.29
CA ARG A 438 -2.09 20.96 -26.76
C ARG A 438 -0.69 21.14 -27.35
N ALA A 439 0.03 22.18 -26.94
CA ALA A 439 1.41 22.44 -27.36
C ALA A 439 2.35 21.27 -27.00
N ALA A 440 2.33 20.79 -25.76
CA ALA A 440 3.15 19.67 -25.30
C ALA A 440 2.81 18.31 -25.96
N THR A 441 1.65 18.19 -26.62
CA THR A 441 1.26 16.98 -27.36
C THR A 441 1.68 17.09 -28.84
N TRP A 442 1.39 18.22 -29.48
CA TRP A 442 1.47 18.35 -30.93
C TRP A 442 2.73 19.07 -31.44
N LEU A 443 3.29 20.04 -30.71
CA LEU A 443 4.53 20.73 -31.12
C LEU A 443 5.76 19.89 -30.75
N ALA A 444 6.57 19.53 -31.74
CA ALA A 444 7.68 18.59 -31.55
C ALA A 444 8.71 18.99 -30.46
N PRO A 445 9.17 20.25 -30.33
CA PRO A 445 10.12 20.63 -29.28
C PRO A 445 9.52 20.52 -27.87
N ALA A 446 8.25 20.95 -27.70
CA ALA A 446 7.55 20.85 -26.43
C ALA A 446 7.25 19.39 -26.05
N ARG A 447 6.87 18.56 -27.02
CA ARG A 447 6.72 17.10 -26.85
C ARG A 447 8.03 16.44 -26.43
N ALA A 448 9.14 16.74 -27.11
CA ALA A 448 10.46 16.19 -26.78
C ALA A 448 10.89 16.56 -25.35
N PHE A 449 10.68 17.82 -24.93
CA PHE A 449 10.94 18.25 -23.56
C PHE A 449 10.06 17.51 -22.53
N ALA A 450 8.76 17.37 -22.80
CA ALA A 450 7.82 16.68 -21.92
C ALA A 450 8.18 15.19 -21.76
N LEU A 451 8.48 14.49 -22.86
CA LEU A 451 8.92 13.09 -22.85
C LEU A 451 10.25 12.91 -22.10
N ARG A 452 11.24 13.78 -22.35
CA ARG A 452 12.54 13.75 -21.65
C ARG A 452 12.36 13.94 -20.14
N ARG A 453 11.51 14.89 -19.72
CA ARG A 453 11.19 15.11 -18.30
C ARG A 453 10.48 13.91 -17.69
N ALA A 454 9.50 13.33 -18.39
CA ALA A 454 8.80 12.15 -17.91
C ALA A 454 9.72 10.92 -17.79
N ARG A 455 10.64 10.70 -18.73
CA ARG A 455 11.64 9.61 -18.65
C ARG A 455 12.58 9.81 -17.47
N ALA A 456 13.09 11.02 -17.26
CA ALA A 456 13.97 11.35 -16.13
C ALA A 456 13.26 11.18 -14.78
N GLN A 457 12.01 11.64 -14.65
CA GLN A 457 11.20 11.43 -13.44
C GLN A 457 10.91 9.94 -13.21
N THR A 458 10.54 9.20 -14.26
CA THR A 458 10.29 7.75 -14.18
C THR A 458 11.54 7.03 -13.70
N LEU A 459 12.72 7.31 -14.26
CA LEU A 459 13.98 6.71 -13.83
C LEU A 459 14.34 7.06 -12.38
N ALA A 460 14.03 8.27 -11.91
CA ALA A 460 14.25 8.65 -10.52
C ALA A 460 13.29 7.95 -9.53
N GLU A 461 12.06 7.68 -9.95
CA GLU A 461 11.02 7.02 -9.13
C GLU A 461 11.13 5.49 -9.16
N THR A 462 11.45 4.88 -10.32
CA THR A 462 11.53 3.41 -10.49
C THR A 462 12.94 2.83 -10.41
N ARG A 463 13.97 3.68 -10.44
CA ARG A 463 15.40 3.30 -10.49
C ARG A 463 15.77 2.38 -11.66
N GLY A 464 14.92 2.32 -12.69
CA GLY A 464 15.07 1.41 -13.85
C GLY A 464 14.57 -0.03 -13.60
N LEU A 465 14.26 -0.41 -12.37
CA LEU A 465 13.86 -1.77 -11.96
C LEU A 465 12.48 -2.21 -12.49
N TYR A 466 11.70 -1.24 -13.00
CA TYR A 466 10.37 -1.46 -13.55
C TYR A 466 10.38 -1.06 -15.04
N PRO A 467 10.44 -2.01 -15.99
CA PRO A 467 10.58 -1.69 -17.41
C PRO A 467 9.29 -1.12 -18.03
N ALA A 468 8.13 -1.46 -17.47
CA ALA A 468 6.83 -1.20 -18.10
C ALA A 468 6.49 0.30 -18.28
N PRO A 469 6.70 1.19 -17.28
CA PRO A 469 6.53 2.63 -17.48
C PRO A 469 7.43 3.22 -18.57
N LEU A 470 8.66 2.72 -18.73
CA LEU A 470 9.57 3.19 -19.77
C LEU A 470 9.11 2.74 -21.16
N LYS A 471 8.71 1.47 -21.32
CA LYS A 471 8.14 0.98 -22.58
C LYS A 471 6.82 1.68 -22.94
N ALA A 472 5.96 1.97 -21.96
CA ALA A 472 4.74 2.74 -22.16
C ALA A 472 5.04 4.16 -22.67
N LEU A 473 6.07 4.83 -22.10
CA LEU A 473 6.54 6.13 -22.58
C LEU A 473 7.05 6.06 -24.01
N ASP A 474 7.79 5.00 -24.38
CA ASP A 474 8.33 4.81 -25.72
C ASP A 474 7.25 4.47 -26.77
N ALA A 475 6.19 3.75 -26.40
CA ALA A 475 5.00 3.54 -27.24
C ALA A 475 4.20 4.85 -27.46
N VAL A 476 4.01 5.66 -26.42
CA VAL A 476 3.40 7.01 -26.53
C VAL A 476 4.26 7.92 -27.43
N ALA A 477 5.58 7.93 -27.24
CA ALA A 477 6.52 8.75 -28.00
C ALA A 477 6.55 8.38 -29.48
N THR A 478 6.58 7.07 -29.78
CA THR A 478 6.51 6.53 -31.14
C THR A 478 5.20 6.92 -31.79
N GLY A 479 4.08 6.69 -31.11
CA GLY A 479 2.74 6.97 -31.64
C GLY A 479 2.47 8.45 -31.92
N LEU A 480 2.97 9.36 -31.09
CA LEU A 480 2.84 10.82 -31.32
C LEU A 480 3.85 11.38 -32.34
N THR A 481 4.81 10.59 -32.81
CA THR A 481 5.87 11.05 -33.73
C THR A 481 5.79 10.38 -35.11
N LYS A 482 5.42 9.10 -35.18
CA LYS A 482 5.26 8.32 -36.43
C LYS A 482 3.81 8.08 -36.83
N GLY A 483 2.84 8.43 -35.97
CA GLY A 483 1.41 8.20 -36.19
C GLY A 483 0.85 7.04 -35.35
N MET A 484 -0.47 7.01 -35.21
CA MET A 484 -1.15 6.05 -34.33
C MET A 484 -0.88 4.57 -34.67
N PRO A 485 -0.87 4.12 -35.94
CA PRO A 485 -0.57 2.72 -36.27
C PRO A 485 0.81 2.26 -35.77
N SER A 486 1.86 3.08 -35.94
CA SER A 486 3.19 2.79 -35.39
C SER A 486 3.24 2.83 -33.86
N GLY A 487 2.33 3.57 -33.23
CA GLY A 487 2.14 3.57 -31.79
C GLY A 487 1.48 2.30 -31.26
N LEU A 488 0.45 1.80 -31.97
CA LEU A 488 -0.22 0.53 -31.67
C LEU A 488 0.71 -0.68 -31.89
N GLU A 489 1.50 -0.67 -32.96
CA GLU A 489 2.58 -1.66 -33.21
C GLU A 489 3.59 -1.71 -32.05
N ALA A 490 4.07 -0.53 -31.60
CA ALA A 490 5.01 -0.44 -30.48
C ALA A 490 4.37 -0.84 -29.14
N GLU A 491 3.09 -0.51 -28.94
CA GLU A 491 2.29 -0.92 -27.76
C GLU A 491 2.15 -2.44 -27.70
N ALA A 492 1.72 -3.09 -28.79
CA ALA A 492 1.47 -4.54 -28.81
C ALA A 492 2.75 -5.36 -28.60
N ARG A 493 3.84 -5.00 -29.29
CA ARG A 493 5.14 -5.66 -29.12
C ARG A 493 5.65 -5.52 -27.69
N ALA A 494 5.64 -4.29 -27.17
CA ALA A 494 6.11 -4.02 -25.82
C ALA A 494 5.22 -4.69 -24.75
N PHE A 495 3.92 -4.87 -24.99
CA PHE A 495 3.05 -5.67 -24.15
C PHE A 495 3.45 -7.16 -24.14
N GLY A 496 3.67 -7.75 -25.32
CA GLY A 496 4.13 -9.16 -25.44
C GLY A 496 5.47 -9.41 -24.73
N GLU A 497 6.43 -8.49 -24.88
CA GLU A 497 7.72 -8.52 -24.18
C GLU A 497 7.62 -8.30 -22.66
N LEU A 498 6.50 -7.76 -22.14
CA LEU A 498 6.28 -7.54 -20.71
C LEU A 498 5.50 -8.69 -20.08
N ALA A 499 4.51 -9.25 -20.78
CA ALA A 499 3.65 -10.31 -20.27
C ALA A 499 4.42 -11.59 -19.84
N THR A 500 5.50 -11.92 -20.53
CA THR A 500 6.40 -13.04 -20.19
C THR A 500 7.42 -12.68 -19.10
N GLY A 501 7.66 -11.39 -18.87
CA GLY A 501 8.68 -10.87 -17.97
C GLY A 501 8.45 -11.20 -16.50
N GLU A 502 9.54 -11.48 -15.77
CA GLU A 502 9.46 -11.86 -14.35
C GLU A 502 8.84 -10.78 -13.47
N THR A 503 9.19 -9.51 -13.70
CA THR A 503 8.57 -8.36 -13.02
C THR A 503 7.04 -8.35 -13.15
N ALA A 504 6.51 -8.68 -14.33
CA ALA A 504 5.07 -8.74 -14.53
C ALA A 504 4.46 -9.95 -13.81
N ARG A 505 5.05 -11.15 -13.97
CA ARG A 505 4.62 -12.37 -13.25
C ARG A 505 4.56 -12.15 -11.73
N ASN A 506 5.56 -11.50 -11.16
CA ASN A 506 5.64 -11.18 -9.73
C ASN A 506 4.59 -10.15 -9.27
N LEU A 507 4.41 -9.05 -10.01
CA LEU A 507 3.42 -8.01 -9.68
C LEU A 507 1.97 -8.49 -9.87
N ILE A 508 1.71 -9.30 -10.91
CA ILE A 508 0.43 -9.99 -11.13
C ILE A 508 0.13 -10.96 -9.98
N ALA A 509 1.12 -11.76 -9.56
CA ALA A 509 0.96 -12.68 -8.44
C ALA A 509 0.65 -11.94 -7.12
N LEU A 510 1.37 -10.85 -6.81
CA LEU A 510 1.09 -9.98 -5.65
C LEU A 510 -0.30 -9.36 -5.70
N ALA A 511 -0.75 -8.91 -6.87
CA ALA A 511 -2.10 -8.35 -7.05
C ALA A 511 -3.19 -9.40 -6.82
N MET A 512 -3.07 -10.58 -7.44
CA MET A 512 -3.98 -11.71 -7.24
C MET A 512 -4.00 -12.19 -5.79
N LEU A 513 -2.83 -12.27 -5.14
CA LEU A 513 -2.68 -12.64 -3.74
C LEU A 513 -3.37 -11.62 -2.83
N THR A 514 -3.17 -10.31 -3.06
CA THR A 514 -3.85 -9.22 -2.33
C THR A 514 -5.37 -9.28 -2.47
N LEU A 515 -5.88 -9.54 -3.67
CA LEU A 515 -7.32 -9.66 -3.93
C LEU A 515 -7.95 -10.86 -3.19
N ARG A 516 -7.24 -12.00 -3.18
CA ARG A 516 -7.70 -13.23 -2.50
C ARG A 516 -7.54 -13.15 -0.98
N GLN A 517 -6.52 -12.44 -0.48
CA GLN A 517 -6.16 -12.38 0.94
C GLN A 517 -7.28 -11.88 1.84
N ARG A 518 -8.09 -10.90 1.40
CA ARG A 518 -9.22 -10.40 2.20
C ARG A 518 -10.22 -11.49 2.61
N LYS A 519 -10.36 -12.54 1.79
CA LYS A 519 -11.14 -13.75 2.12
C LYS A 519 -10.25 -14.83 2.77
N ALA A 520 -9.04 -15.04 2.27
CA ALA A 520 -8.14 -16.09 2.78
C ALA A 520 -7.69 -15.86 4.23
N ALA A 521 -7.58 -14.62 4.68
CA ALA A 521 -7.28 -14.27 6.07
C ALA A 521 -8.28 -14.91 7.07
N LEU A 522 -9.56 -15.02 6.69
CA LEU A 522 -10.63 -15.65 7.47
C LEU A 522 -10.64 -17.19 7.40
N ALA A 523 -9.84 -17.81 6.52
CA ALA A 523 -9.78 -19.27 6.44
C ALA A 523 -9.19 -19.87 7.73
N GLY A 524 -9.82 -20.92 8.25
CA GLY A 524 -9.44 -21.56 9.50
C GLY A 524 -9.72 -20.76 10.78
N LEU A 525 -10.49 -19.66 10.68
CA LEU A 525 -10.94 -18.87 11.83
C LEU A 525 -12.45 -19.09 12.12
N GLY A 526 -12.94 -18.49 13.20
CA GLY A 526 -14.34 -18.54 13.61
C GLY A 526 -15.26 -17.59 12.81
N ALA A 527 -16.46 -17.36 13.36
CA ALA A 527 -17.43 -16.43 12.79
C ALA A 527 -17.11 -14.99 13.21
N PRO A 528 -16.92 -14.04 12.27
CA PRO A 528 -16.69 -12.65 12.62
C PRO A 528 -17.95 -12.01 13.20
N ARG A 529 -17.83 -11.39 14.39
CA ARG A 529 -18.89 -10.63 15.04
C ARG A 529 -19.15 -9.33 14.27
N ALA A 530 -20.38 -8.84 14.32
CA ALA A 530 -20.75 -7.57 13.66
C ALA A 530 -20.12 -6.37 14.40
N ILE A 531 -19.56 -5.43 13.65
CA ILE A 531 -18.92 -4.23 14.20
C ILE A 531 -19.61 -2.98 13.66
N ALA A 532 -20.13 -2.14 14.55
CA ALA A 532 -20.64 -0.80 14.27
C ALA A 532 -19.94 0.28 15.12
N ASN A 533 -19.44 -0.10 16.29
CA ASN A 533 -18.87 0.78 17.31
C ASN A 533 -17.44 0.36 17.67
N VAL A 534 -16.48 1.27 17.53
CA VAL A 534 -15.07 1.05 17.87
C VAL A 534 -14.64 1.96 19.01
N GLY A 535 -14.09 1.38 20.07
CA GLY A 535 -13.32 2.10 21.08
C GLY A 535 -11.88 2.32 20.61
N VAL A 536 -11.29 3.48 20.89
CA VAL A 536 -9.84 3.71 20.67
C VAL A 536 -9.24 4.32 21.93
N VAL A 537 -8.23 3.69 22.53
CA VAL A 537 -7.57 4.19 23.75
C VAL A 537 -6.16 4.68 23.42
N GLY A 538 -5.89 5.96 23.68
CA GLY A 538 -4.75 6.70 23.16
C GLY A 538 -5.12 7.39 21.84
N LEU A 539 -5.09 8.72 21.83
CA LEU A 539 -5.31 9.58 20.65
C LEU A 539 -4.02 10.21 20.12
N GLY A 540 -2.86 9.63 20.50
CA GLY A 540 -1.56 9.94 19.91
C GLY A 540 -1.48 9.69 18.40
N PHE A 541 -0.27 9.79 17.83
CA PHE A 541 -0.07 9.75 16.38
C PHE A 541 -0.73 8.53 15.68
N MET A 542 -0.57 7.33 16.24
CA MET A 542 -1.18 6.11 15.72
C MET A 542 -2.69 6.07 15.97
N GLY A 543 -3.13 6.27 17.22
CA GLY A 543 -4.55 6.23 17.60
C GLY A 543 -5.45 7.21 16.86
N SER A 544 -4.97 8.45 16.62
CA SER A 544 -5.65 9.41 15.74
C SER A 544 -5.77 8.89 14.29
N GLY A 545 -4.76 8.19 13.78
CA GLY A 545 -4.81 7.54 12.47
C GLY A 545 -5.80 6.36 12.41
N ILE A 546 -5.85 5.55 13.47
CA ILE A 546 -6.76 4.40 13.62
C ILE A 546 -8.21 4.87 13.70
N ALA A 547 -8.49 5.87 14.54
CA ALA A 547 -9.82 6.49 14.66
C ALA A 547 -10.30 7.10 13.32
N GLN A 548 -9.40 7.78 12.59
CA GLN A 548 -9.71 8.32 11.27
C GLN A 548 -10.01 7.21 10.24
N ALA A 549 -9.27 6.09 10.27
CA ALA A 549 -9.49 4.94 9.39
C ALA A 549 -10.82 4.22 9.70
N ALA A 550 -11.13 3.97 10.97
CA ALA A 550 -12.40 3.35 11.38
C ALA A 550 -13.61 4.21 10.99
N ALA A 551 -13.54 5.54 11.22
CA ALA A 551 -14.58 6.47 10.81
C ALA A 551 -14.72 6.61 9.27
N ALA A 552 -13.63 6.41 8.52
CA ALA A 552 -13.66 6.32 7.06
C ALA A 552 -14.32 5.02 6.57
N GLY A 553 -14.03 3.88 7.23
CA GLY A 553 -14.67 2.59 6.99
C GLY A 553 -16.17 2.53 7.33
N GLY A 554 -16.71 3.57 7.99
CA GLY A 554 -18.14 3.71 8.29
C GLY A 554 -18.51 3.64 9.76
N LEU A 555 -17.58 3.18 10.60
CA LEU A 555 -17.80 2.84 12.01
C LEU A 555 -17.94 4.10 12.89
N ARG A 556 -18.72 4.00 13.96
CA ARG A 556 -18.77 5.04 15.01
C ARG A 556 -17.58 4.85 15.95
N VAL A 557 -16.91 5.94 16.32
CA VAL A 557 -15.70 5.88 17.15
C VAL A 557 -15.91 6.64 18.47
N ARG A 558 -15.65 5.97 19.58
CA ARG A 558 -15.50 6.58 20.91
C ARG A 558 -14.04 6.46 21.34
N ALA A 559 -13.36 7.59 21.47
CA ALA A 559 -11.95 7.62 21.79
C ALA A 559 -11.69 8.08 23.24
N ARG A 560 -10.62 7.55 23.85
CA ARG A 560 -10.11 7.98 25.16
C ARG A 560 -8.65 8.45 25.02
N ASP A 561 -8.28 9.49 25.74
CA ASP A 561 -6.88 9.78 26.09
C ASP A 561 -6.78 10.06 27.60
N ARG A 562 -5.61 10.40 28.12
CA ARG A 562 -5.36 10.61 29.55
C ARG A 562 -5.97 11.90 30.12
N ASP A 563 -6.22 12.90 29.26
CA ASP A 563 -6.68 14.24 29.65
C ASP A 563 -7.43 14.93 28.48
N ALA A 564 -8.37 15.82 28.80
CA ALA A 564 -9.19 16.54 27.81
C ALA A 564 -8.38 17.34 26.76
N ALA A 565 -7.16 17.81 27.07
CA ALA A 565 -6.34 18.54 26.11
C ALA A 565 -5.67 17.60 25.08
N ALA A 566 -5.26 16.39 25.51
CA ALA A 566 -4.81 15.33 24.63
C ALA A 566 -5.96 14.84 23.72
N VAL A 567 -7.17 14.70 24.26
CA VAL A 567 -8.39 14.40 23.47
C VAL A 567 -8.66 15.48 22.41
N ALA A 568 -8.68 16.76 22.82
CA ALA A 568 -8.89 17.88 21.90
C ALA A 568 -7.82 17.94 20.79
N LYS A 569 -6.56 17.66 21.13
CA LYS A 569 -5.44 17.56 20.18
C LYS A 569 -5.67 16.43 19.17
N GLY A 570 -6.03 15.23 19.64
CA GLY A 570 -6.31 14.08 18.76
C GLY A 570 -7.48 14.32 17.80
N LEU A 571 -8.60 14.82 18.31
CA LEU A 571 -9.76 15.20 17.48
C LEU A 571 -9.39 16.28 16.43
N SER A 572 -8.51 17.23 16.79
CA SER A 572 -7.95 18.20 15.84
C SER A 572 -7.09 17.52 14.77
N THR A 573 -6.21 16.60 15.13
CA THR A 573 -5.39 15.82 14.18
C THR A 573 -6.27 14.98 13.23
N ILE A 574 -7.30 14.30 13.73
CA ILE A 574 -8.28 13.55 12.91
C ILE A 574 -8.97 14.48 11.90
N ARG A 575 -9.38 15.67 12.34
CA ARG A 575 -10.01 16.69 11.48
C ARG A 575 -9.05 17.20 10.41
N GLN A 576 -7.79 17.44 10.75
CA GLN A 576 -6.73 17.86 9.81
C GLN A 576 -6.44 16.77 8.78
N LEU A 577 -6.18 15.54 9.20
CA LEU A 577 -5.94 14.38 8.32
C LEU A 577 -7.09 14.19 7.31
N THR A 578 -8.33 14.24 7.79
CA THR A 578 -9.53 14.07 6.95
C THR A 578 -9.71 15.25 5.98
N THR A 579 -9.45 16.49 6.43
CA THR A 579 -9.52 17.69 5.58
C THR A 579 -8.46 17.68 4.49
N ASP A 580 -7.24 17.25 4.80
CA ASP A 580 -6.15 17.13 3.82
C ASP A 580 -6.35 15.97 2.87
N ALA A 581 -6.94 14.85 3.31
CA ALA A 581 -7.40 13.78 2.43
C ALA A 581 -8.49 14.30 1.46
N ALA A 582 -9.40 15.15 1.92
CA ALA A 582 -10.41 15.78 1.06
C ALA A 582 -9.83 16.83 0.09
N ARG A 583 -8.85 17.64 0.52
CA ARG A 583 -8.07 18.53 -0.38
C ARG A 583 -7.32 17.72 -1.45
N LYS A 584 -6.74 16.58 -1.05
CA LYS A 584 -6.12 15.59 -1.94
C LYS A 584 -7.15 14.76 -2.71
N GLY A 585 -8.46 15.00 -2.53
CA GLY A 585 -9.57 14.35 -3.24
C GLY A 585 -9.62 12.84 -3.09
N VAL A 586 -9.23 12.33 -1.92
CA VAL A 586 -9.47 10.95 -1.47
C VAL A 586 -10.93 10.81 -1.01
N PHE A 587 -11.46 11.86 -0.38
CA PHE A 587 -12.86 12.01 0.03
C PHE A 587 -13.48 13.25 -0.61
N ASP A 588 -14.80 13.25 -0.78
CA ASP A 588 -15.58 14.46 -1.07
C ASP A 588 -15.77 15.31 0.22
N ARG A 589 -16.19 16.58 0.08
CA ARG A 589 -16.33 17.50 1.24
C ARG A 589 -17.44 17.07 2.23
N ARG A 590 -18.52 16.45 1.75
CA ARG A 590 -19.61 15.91 2.57
C ARG A 590 -19.18 14.61 3.24
N ASP A 591 -18.47 13.75 2.53
CA ASP A 591 -17.87 12.52 3.09
C ASP A 591 -16.91 12.84 4.23
N ALA A 592 -15.99 13.79 4.00
CA ALA A 592 -15.05 14.26 5.01
C ALA A 592 -15.75 14.80 6.27
N ALA A 593 -16.86 15.53 6.11
CA ALA A 593 -17.67 15.99 7.24
C ALA A 593 -18.34 14.83 8.00
N ARG A 594 -18.87 13.82 7.30
CA ARG A 594 -19.44 12.61 7.94
C ARG A 594 -18.39 11.78 8.66
N ILE A 595 -17.16 11.69 8.14
CA ILE A 595 -16.04 10.99 8.79
C ILE A 595 -15.69 11.67 10.11
N VAL A 596 -15.51 13.00 10.12
CA VAL A 596 -15.24 13.74 11.37
C VAL A 596 -16.42 13.61 12.36
N GLY A 597 -17.66 13.68 11.87
CA GLY A 597 -18.87 13.53 12.69
C GLY A 597 -19.12 12.13 13.27
N ARG A 598 -18.36 11.10 12.88
CA ARG A 598 -18.40 9.75 13.49
C ARG A 598 -17.51 9.59 14.71
N VAL A 599 -16.61 10.54 14.98
CA VAL A 599 -15.64 10.45 16.08
C VAL A 599 -16.04 11.34 17.25
N SER A 600 -16.13 10.74 18.43
CA SER A 600 -16.29 11.42 19.71
C SER A 600 -15.15 11.02 20.66
N GLY A 601 -14.89 11.81 21.71
CA GLY A 601 -13.90 11.42 22.71
C GLY A 601 -14.13 12.03 24.09
N GLY A 602 -13.34 11.56 25.05
CA GLY A 602 -13.27 12.02 26.45
C GLY A 602 -12.01 11.49 27.13
N ASP A 603 -11.75 11.86 28.37
CA ASP A 603 -10.68 11.32 29.21
C ASP A 603 -11.11 10.04 29.98
N ASP A 604 -12.42 9.76 29.99
CA ASP A 604 -13.05 8.61 30.61
C ASP A 604 -13.32 7.42 29.63
N LEU A 605 -13.83 6.33 30.19
CA LEU A 605 -14.36 5.17 29.43
C LEU A 605 -15.88 5.26 29.19
N THR A 606 -16.51 6.43 29.36
CA THR A 606 -17.96 6.56 29.14
C THR A 606 -18.31 6.20 27.71
N GLY A 607 -19.32 5.33 27.55
CA GLY A 607 -19.77 4.82 26.25
C GLY A 607 -19.01 3.60 25.71
N PHE A 608 -17.88 3.18 26.31
CA PHE A 608 -17.14 1.98 25.86
C PHE A 608 -17.94 0.68 26.06
N ALA A 609 -18.94 0.65 26.95
CA ALA A 609 -19.89 -0.46 27.08
C ALA A 609 -20.65 -0.79 25.79
N ASN A 610 -20.74 0.15 24.84
CA ASN A 610 -21.35 -0.07 23.52
C ASN A 610 -20.36 -0.51 22.43
N ALA A 611 -19.06 -0.67 22.73
CA ALA A 611 -18.06 -1.03 21.74
C ALA A 611 -18.17 -2.52 21.35
N ASP A 612 -18.02 -2.82 20.07
CA ASP A 612 -17.93 -4.19 19.54
C ASP A 612 -16.46 -4.64 19.49
N LEU A 613 -15.57 -3.68 19.23
CA LEU A 613 -14.13 -3.80 19.22
C LEU A 613 -13.52 -2.59 19.95
N VAL A 614 -12.48 -2.79 20.77
CA VAL A 614 -11.65 -1.71 21.31
C VAL A 614 -10.21 -1.88 20.84
N ILE A 615 -9.58 -0.81 20.37
CA ILE A 615 -8.18 -0.79 19.95
C ILE A 615 -7.36 0.08 20.91
N GLU A 616 -6.41 -0.55 21.60
CA GLU A 616 -5.42 0.10 22.46
C GLU A 616 -4.23 0.58 21.60
N ALA A 617 -3.88 1.86 21.72
CA ALA A 617 -2.77 2.52 21.04
C ALA A 617 -2.06 3.52 21.99
N VAL A 618 -1.79 3.09 23.22
CA VAL A 618 -1.00 3.83 24.22
C VAL A 618 0.50 3.52 24.07
N PHE A 619 1.33 3.98 25.02
CA PHE A 619 2.78 3.77 24.98
C PHE A 619 3.16 2.27 25.01
N GLU A 620 4.31 1.98 24.41
CA GLU A 620 4.88 0.62 24.30
C GLU A 620 5.53 0.21 25.64
N GLU A 621 4.71 0.07 26.68
CA GLU A 621 5.13 -0.30 28.05
C GLU A 621 4.12 -1.31 28.61
N LEU A 622 4.62 -2.51 28.98
CA LEU A 622 3.80 -3.69 29.28
C LEU A 622 2.84 -3.49 30.47
N GLY A 623 3.29 -2.83 31.54
CA GLY A 623 2.47 -2.48 32.69
C GLY A 623 1.37 -1.48 32.34
N THR A 624 1.66 -0.50 31.48
CA THR A 624 0.67 0.48 30.99
C THR A 624 -0.40 -0.20 30.13
N LYS A 625 -0.01 -1.10 29.22
CA LYS A 625 -0.97 -1.87 28.41
C LYS A 625 -1.83 -2.81 29.28
N ARG A 626 -1.22 -3.54 30.23
CA ARG A 626 -1.95 -4.38 31.21
C ARG A 626 -2.96 -3.56 32.04
N ARG A 627 -2.58 -2.39 32.57
CA ARG A 627 -3.50 -1.48 33.28
C ARG A 627 -4.67 -1.02 32.42
N VAL A 628 -4.42 -0.63 31.16
CA VAL A 628 -5.47 -0.19 30.23
C VAL A 628 -6.45 -1.32 29.92
N ILE A 629 -5.98 -2.56 29.76
CA ILE A 629 -6.83 -3.74 29.58
C ILE A 629 -7.68 -3.98 30.83
N GLU A 630 -7.08 -3.96 32.02
CA GLU A 630 -7.79 -4.18 33.28
C GLU A 630 -8.88 -3.11 33.54
N GLU A 631 -8.62 -1.85 33.15
CA GLU A 631 -9.64 -0.79 33.15
C GLU A 631 -10.76 -1.04 32.13
N LEU A 632 -10.43 -1.48 30.92
CA LEU A 632 -11.40 -1.79 29.86
C LEU A 632 -12.32 -2.95 30.25
N GLU A 633 -11.79 -4.03 30.80
CA GLU A 633 -12.56 -5.23 31.18
C GLU A 633 -13.63 -4.98 32.26
N ARG A 634 -13.56 -3.86 32.97
CA ARG A 634 -14.59 -3.42 33.95
C ARG A 634 -15.77 -2.69 33.29
N VAL A 635 -15.64 -2.27 32.02
CA VAL A 635 -16.58 -1.35 31.33
C VAL A 635 -17.11 -1.90 30.00
N VAL A 636 -16.30 -2.66 29.25
CA VAL A 636 -16.75 -3.31 28.00
C VAL A 636 -17.63 -4.53 28.31
N ARG A 637 -18.44 -4.97 27.34
CA ARG A 637 -19.18 -6.23 27.45
C ARG A 637 -18.22 -7.42 27.45
N THR A 638 -18.70 -8.60 27.85
CA THR A 638 -17.92 -9.85 27.79
C THR A 638 -17.61 -10.28 26.36
N ASP A 639 -18.48 -10.00 25.39
CA ASP A 639 -18.30 -10.32 23.96
C ASP A 639 -17.42 -9.32 23.18
N THR A 640 -17.17 -8.12 23.73
CA THR A 640 -16.30 -7.10 23.12
C THR A 640 -14.88 -7.62 22.94
N VAL A 641 -14.36 -7.55 21.72
CA VAL A 641 -12.96 -7.88 21.38
C VAL A 641 -12.05 -6.73 21.79
N ILE A 642 -10.89 -7.04 22.39
CA ILE A 642 -9.86 -6.06 22.75
C ILE A 642 -8.62 -6.32 21.90
N ALA A 643 -8.14 -5.29 21.21
CA ALA A 643 -6.99 -5.38 20.32
C ALA A 643 -5.87 -4.43 20.75
N SER A 644 -4.62 -4.90 20.80
CA SER A 644 -3.45 -4.04 21.01
C SER A 644 -2.78 -3.66 19.68
N ASN A 645 -2.53 -2.37 19.47
CA ASN A 645 -1.60 -1.84 18.48
C ASN A 645 -0.20 -1.70 19.12
N THR A 646 0.33 -2.81 19.63
CA THR A 646 1.76 -2.96 19.90
C THR A 646 2.48 -3.36 18.61
N SER A 647 3.80 -3.16 18.57
CA SER A 647 4.71 -3.47 17.46
C SER A 647 5.73 -4.56 17.79
N ALA A 648 6.01 -4.80 19.08
CA ALA A 648 7.08 -5.71 19.51
C ALA A 648 6.72 -6.63 20.70
N LEU A 649 5.82 -6.21 21.59
CA LEU A 649 5.48 -6.96 22.80
C LEU A 649 4.50 -8.11 22.46
N PRO A 650 4.76 -9.36 22.89
CA PRO A 650 3.82 -10.46 22.67
C PRO A 650 2.43 -10.18 23.26
N ILE A 651 1.38 -10.52 22.52
CA ILE A 651 -0.01 -10.33 22.94
C ILE A 651 -0.33 -11.20 24.16
N GLY A 652 0.22 -12.42 24.25
CA GLY A 652 0.10 -13.30 25.41
C GLY A 652 0.79 -12.76 26.68
N GLU A 653 1.82 -11.92 26.53
CA GLU A 653 2.34 -11.14 27.66
C GLU A 653 1.35 -10.04 28.05
N ILE A 654 0.86 -9.26 27.08
CA ILE A 654 -0.10 -8.18 27.32
C ILE A 654 -1.41 -8.68 27.96
N ALA A 655 -1.90 -9.86 27.56
CA ALA A 655 -3.11 -10.49 28.08
C ALA A 655 -2.92 -11.24 29.41
N ARG A 656 -1.68 -11.47 29.88
CA ARG A 656 -1.44 -12.20 31.14
C ARG A 656 -2.01 -11.44 32.33
N GLY A 657 -2.99 -12.07 33.00
CA GLY A 657 -3.70 -11.50 34.15
C GLY A 657 -5.04 -10.84 33.80
N ALA A 658 -5.43 -10.80 32.52
CA ALA A 658 -6.78 -10.44 32.12
C ALA A 658 -7.80 -11.50 32.58
N ARG A 659 -9.06 -11.09 32.73
CA ARG A 659 -10.19 -11.93 33.16
C ARG A 659 -10.68 -12.86 32.06
N ALA A 660 -10.63 -12.39 30.82
CA ALA A 660 -11.00 -13.13 29.61
C ALA A 660 -9.92 -12.88 28.53
N PRO A 661 -8.71 -13.49 28.66
CA PRO A 661 -7.59 -13.26 27.75
C PRO A 661 -7.85 -13.76 26.32
N GLU A 662 -8.75 -14.71 26.13
CA GLU A 662 -9.07 -15.33 24.84
C GLU A 662 -9.63 -14.34 23.81
N ARG A 663 -10.29 -13.25 24.24
CA ARG A 663 -10.79 -12.17 23.37
C ARG A 663 -9.77 -11.05 23.11
N ILE A 664 -8.53 -11.21 23.59
CA ILE A 664 -7.44 -10.24 23.45
C ILE A 664 -6.56 -10.65 22.26
N VAL A 665 -6.40 -9.76 21.29
CA VAL A 665 -5.69 -10.00 20.03
C VAL A 665 -4.73 -8.85 19.69
N GLY A 666 -3.83 -9.04 18.72
CA GLY A 666 -3.08 -7.93 18.13
C GLY A 666 -3.77 -7.36 16.89
N MET A 667 -3.73 -6.04 16.74
CA MET A 667 -4.02 -5.34 15.49
C MET A 667 -2.92 -4.31 15.25
N HIS A 668 -1.79 -4.76 14.71
CA HIS A 668 -0.62 -3.94 14.45
C HIS A 668 -0.81 -3.14 13.15
N PHE A 669 -1.01 -1.83 13.29
CA PHE A 669 -1.13 -0.86 12.19
C PHE A 669 0.23 -0.24 11.85
N PHE A 670 0.50 -0.10 10.55
CA PHE A 670 1.76 0.47 10.06
C PHE A 670 1.66 2.00 9.88
N SER A 671 2.74 2.71 10.22
CA SER A 671 2.83 4.17 10.12
C SER A 671 3.13 4.64 8.69
N PRO A 672 2.46 5.68 8.15
CA PRO A 672 1.27 6.36 8.69
C PRO A 672 -0.01 5.58 8.37
N VAL A 673 -0.88 5.40 9.37
CA VAL A 673 -2.07 4.53 9.31
C VAL A 673 -3.00 4.79 8.13
N HIS A 674 -3.15 6.05 7.68
CA HIS A 674 -4.02 6.42 6.56
C HIS A 674 -3.41 6.14 5.16
N LYS A 675 -2.14 5.70 5.09
CA LYS A 675 -1.44 5.34 3.84
C LYS A 675 -1.16 3.85 3.73
N MET A 676 -0.66 3.24 4.80
CA MET A 676 -0.18 1.85 4.75
C MET A 676 -1.35 0.88 4.55
N PRO A 677 -1.31 -0.01 3.56
CA PRO A 677 -2.43 -0.91 3.25
C PRO A 677 -2.47 -2.15 4.15
N LEU A 678 -1.32 -2.59 4.67
CA LEU A 678 -1.22 -3.77 5.55
C LEU A 678 -1.87 -3.52 6.93
N LEU A 679 -2.39 -4.59 7.51
CA LEU A 679 -2.60 -4.75 8.94
C LEU A 679 -2.12 -6.15 9.35
N GLU A 680 -1.35 -6.26 10.43
CA GLU A 680 -0.93 -7.55 10.99
C GLU A 680 -1.84 -7.89 12.18
N ILE A 681 -2.64 -8.95 12.00
CA ILE A 681 -3.52 -9.51 13.04
C ILE A 681 -2.71 -10.57 13.79
N VAL A 682 -2.50 -10.38 15.08
CA VAL A 682 -1.71 -11.31 15.90
C VAL A 682 -2.63 -12.18 16.75
N ARG A 683 -2.44 -13.50 16.65
CA ARG A 683 -3.17 -14.53 17.37
C ARG A 683 -2.34 -15.09 18.53
N PRO A 684 -2.63 -14.73 19.80
CA PRO A 684 -2.03 -15.42 20.94
C PRO A 684 -2.54 -16.87 21.06
N ALA A 685 -1.74 -17.71 21.72
CA ALA A 685 -2.14 -19.06 22.06
C ALA A 685 -3.41 -19.03 22.93
N GLY A 686 -4.40 -19.86 22.60
CA GLY A 686 -5.71 -19.87 23.28
C GLY A 686 -6.69 -18.77 22.85
N ALA A 687 -6.36 -17.92 21.87
CA ALA A 687 -7.29 -16.91 21.36
C ALA A 687 -8.57 -17.52 20.76
N ASP A 688 -9.70 -16.90 21.08
CA ASP A 688 -11.03 -17.14 20.53
C ASP A 688 -11.01 -16.99 18.99
N PRO A 689 -11.30 -18.06 18.21
CA PRO A 689 -11.31 -18.00 16.75
C PRO A 689 -12.27 -16.93 16.18
N ASP A 690 -13.37 -16.63 16.86
CA ASP A 690 -14.30 -15.57 16.48
C ASP A 690 -13.70 -14.18 16.74
N ALA A 691 -12.95 -13.99 17.83
CA ALA A 691 -12.28 -12.71 18.14
C ALA A 691 -11.23 -12.38 17.07
N VAL A 692 -10.43 -13.37 16.66
CA VAL A 692 -9.47 -13.21 15.55
C VAL A 692 -10.20 -12.94 14.23
N ALA A 693 -11.28 -13.68 13.92
CA ALA A 693 -12.10 -13.42 12.74
C ALA A 693 -12.72 -12.01 12.73
N THR A 694 -13.16 -11.53 13.89
CA THR A 694 -13.72 -10.19 14.11
C THR A 694 -12.67 -9.11 13.83
N ALA A 695 -11.42 -9.30 14.29
CA ALA A 695 -10.33 -8.38 13.99
C ALA A 695 -9.95 -8.36 12.49
N VAL A 696 -9.97 -9.53 11.81
CA VAL A 696 -9.80 -9.62 10.35
C VAL A 696 -10.96 -8.92 9.60
N ALA A 697 -12.20 -9.07 10.07
CA ALA A 697 -13.35 -8.38 9.50
C ALA A 697 -13.26 -6.86 9.71
N ALA A 698 -12.80 -6.40 10.87
CA ALA A 698 -12.50 -4.99 11.13
C ALA A 698 -11.45 -4.45 10.14
N ALA A 699 -10.34 -5.18 9.93
CA ALA A 699 -9.30 -4.82 8.97
C ALA A 699 -9.86 -4.61 7.55
N ASN A 700 -10.69 -5.55 7.09
CA ASN A 700 -11.38 -5.47 5.81
C ASN A 700 -12.32 -4.25 5.72
N ALA A 701 -13.08 -3.95 6.78
CA ALA A 701 -13.96 -2.78 6.85
C ALA A 701 -13.20 -1.45 6.87
N LEU A 702 -12.01 -1.41 7.49
CA LEU A 702 -11.07 -0.28 7.44
C LEU A 702 -10.32 -0.18 6.09
N GLY A 703 -10.65 -1.03 5.11
CA GLY A 703 -10.06 -1.03 3.77
C GLY A 703 -8.63 -1.58 3.72
N LYS A 704 -8.16 -2.27 4.76
CA LYS A 704 -6.82 -2.87 4.83
C LYS A 704 -6.72 -4.17 4.06
N THR A 705 -5.52 -4.71 4.02
CA THR A 705 -5.20 -6.10 3.71
C THR A 705 -4.71 -6.74 5.01
N PRO A 706 -5.53 -7.54 5.70
CA PRO A 706 -5.08 -8.28 6.88
C PRO A 706 -4.16 -9.44 6.49
N ILE A 707 -3.06 -9.62 7.21
CA ILE A 707 -2.39 -10.92 7.36
C ILE A 707 -2.65 -11.42 8.79
N VAL A 708 -2.73 -12.73 9.00
CA VAL A 708 -2.84 -13.30 10.35
C VAL A 708 -1.58 -14.08 10.68
N VAL A 709 -0.98 -13.74 11.82
CA VAL A 709 0.26 -14.33 12.33
C VAL A 709 0.03 -14.86 13.74
N ASN A 710 0.75 -15.91 14.13
CA ASN A 710 0.76 -16.36 15.51
C ASN A 710 1.64 -15.42 16.37
N ASP A 711 1.34 -15.33 17.66
CA ASP A 711 2.01 -14.42 18.59
C ASP A 711 3.48 -14.80 18.84
N GLY A 712 4.31 -13.76 18.99
CA GLY A 712 5.74 -13.90 19.18
C GLY A 712 6.47 -12.55 19.25
N PRO A 713 7.73 -12.51 19.69
CA PRO A 713 8.52 -11.29 19.83
C PRO A 713 8.72 -10.59 18.48
N GLY A 714 8.14 -9.41 18.29
CA GLY A 714 8.15 -8.71 17.01
C GLY A 714 7.28 -9.35 15.90
N PHE A 715 6.41 -10.31 16.26
CA PHE A 715 5.50 -11.01 15.34
C PHE A 715 6.22 -11.54 14.09
N TYR A 716 5.64 -11.36 12.90
CA TYR A 716 6.39 -11.53 11.66
C TYR A 716 7.13 -10.23 11.30
N THR A 717 6.41 -9.11 11.21
CA THR A 717 6.92 -7.95 10.45
C THR A 717 8.06 -7.20 11.14
N THR A 718 7.90 -6.86 12.42
CA THR A 718 8.96 -6.18 13.19
C THR A 718 10.17 -7.09 13.34
N ARG A 719 9.97 -8.39 13.57
CA ARG A 719 11.02 -9.40 13.70
C ARG A 719 11.95 -9.44 12.49
N VAL A 720 11.42 -9.67 11.28
CA VAL A 720 12.28 -9.77 10.07
C VAL A 720 12.97 -8.45 9.72
N LEU A 721 12.32 -7.31 10.01
CA LEU A 721 12.90 -5.98 9.81
C LEU A 721 14.04 -5.73 10.80
N SER A 722 13.84 -6.01 12.09
CA SER A 722 14.86 -5.83 13.13
C SER A 722 16.08 -6.70 12.91
N THR A 723 15.94 -7.92 12.38
CA THR A 723 17.09 -8.78 12.06
C THR A 723 17.93 -8.21 10.89
N MET A 724 17.30 -7.69 9.84
CA MET A 724 18.00 -7.02 8.74
C MET A 724 18.68 -5.71 9.17
N ILE A 725 18.01 -4.90 10.00
CA ILE A 725 18.59 -3.68 10.59
C ILE A 725 19.76 -4.04 11.54
N GLY A 726 19.65 -5.12 12.30
CA GLY A 726 20.73 -5.64 13.15
C GLY A 726 21.98 -6.01 12.35
N GLU A 727 21.82 -6.70 11.23
CA GLU A 727 22.96 -7.01 10.34
C GLU A 727 23.58 -5.73 9.74
N ALA A 728 22.78 -4.71 9.42
CA ALA A 728 23.30 -3.41 9.00
C ALA A 728 24.14 -2.72 10.09
N PHE A 729 23.84 -2.95 11.38
CA PHE A 729 24.70 -2.49 12.47
C PHE A 729 26.00 -3.30 12.60
N VAL A 730 25.98 -4.60 12.28
CA VAL A 730 27.21 -5.42 12.20
C VAL A 730 28.12 -4.90 11.08
N MET A 731 27.58 -4.60 9.90
CA MET A 731 28.33 -3.99 8.79
C MET A 731 29.00 -2.66 9.16
N LEU A 732 28.36 -1.83 9.99
CA LEU A 732 28.97 -0.60 10.51
C LEU A 732 30.16 -0.90 11.45
N GLY A 733 30.06 -1.95 12.26
CA GLY A 733 31.17 -2.43 13.10
C GLY A 733 32.33 -3.03 12.30
N GLU A 734 32.03 -3.65 11.15
CA GLU A 734 33.00 -4.12 10.15
C GLU A 734 33.62 -2.97 9.32
N GLY A 735 33.23 -1.71 9.58
CA GLY A 735 33.83 -0.53 8.95
C GLY A 735 33.19 -0.10 7.62
N VAL A 736 32.07 -0.70 7.22
CA VAL A 736 31.33 -0.32 6.01
C VAL A 736 30.66 1.04 6.23
N SER A 737 30.79 1.97 5.27
CA SER A 737 30.18 3.30 5.43
C SER A 737 28.64 3.28 5.40
N MET A 738 28.02 4.11 6.25
CA MET A 738 26.55 4.28 6.29
C MET A 738 25.95 4.59 4.91
N GLU A 739 26.65 5.38 4.08
CA GLU A 739 26.17 5.72 2.74
C GLU A 739 26.35 4.59 1.71
N ALA A 740 27.19 3.60 1.95
CA ALA A 740 27.28 2.42 1.09
C ALA A 740 26.08 1.50 1.35
N ILE A 741 25.79 1.20 2.62
CA ILE A 741 24.66 0.37 3.07
C ILE A 741 23.32 0.90 2.53
N ASP A 742 22.99 2.16 2.84
CA ASP A 742 21.71 2.77 2.45
C ASP A 742 21.56 2.87 0.91
N ARG A 743 22.67 3.12 0.20
CA ARG A 743 22.69 3.25 -1.27
C ARG A 743 22.61 1.91 -1.97
N ALA A 744 23.25 0.86 -1.44
CA ALA A 744 23.12 -0.50 -1.95
C ALA A 744 21.66 -0.98 -1.85
N MET A 745 21.05 -0.89 -0.66
CA MET A 745 19.67 -1.29 -0.43
C MET A 745 18.67 -0.49 -1.30
N THR A 746 18.86 0.82 -1.43
CA THR A 746 17.99 1.62 -2.31
C THR A 746 18.24 1.34 -3.80
N THR A 747 19.47 1.05 -4.24
CA THR A 747 19.76 0.65 -5.63
C THR A 747 19.12 -0.70 -5.96
N PHE A 748 19.13 -1.65 -5.02
CA PHE A 748 18.42 -2.93 -5.09
C PHE A 748 16.88 -2.79 -5.06
N GLY A 749 16.36 -1.60 -4.73
CA GLY A 749 14.94 -1.29 -4.87
C GLY A 749 14.15 -1.13 -3.57
N TRP A 750 14.77 -1.30 -2.39
CA TRP A 750 14.14 -0.95 -1.11
C TRP A 750 13.80 0.55 -1.09
N PRO A 751 12.64 0.98 -0.56
CA PRO A 751 12.21 2.38 -0.67
C PRO A 751 13.16 3.34 0.06
N VAL A 752 13.65 2.93 1.24
CA VAL A 752 14.56 3.63 2.14
C VAL A 752 15.62 2.63 2.61
N GLY A 753 16.86 3.08 2.85
CA GLY A 753 17.90 2.23 3.44
C GLY A 753 17.70 2.02 4.95
N PRO A 754 18.27 0.96 5.55
CA PRO A 754 17.98 0.57 6.94
C PRO A 754 18.36 1.65 7.96
N LEU A 755 19.40 2.45 7.70
CA LEU A 755 19.90 3.43 8.68
C LEU A 755 19.05 4.70 8.65
N GLN A 756 18.66 5.18 7.46
CA GLN A 756 17.64 6.24 7.36
C GLN A 756 16.27 5.77 7.86
N LEU A 757 15.92 4.48 7.72
CA LEU A 757 14.65 3.96 8.24
C LEU A 757 14.60 4.05 9.78
N VAL A 758 15.69 3.75 10.48
CA VAL A 758 15.79 3.94 11.94
C VAL A 758 15.67 5.43 12.32
N ASP A 759 16.29 6.34 11.56
CA ASP A 759 16.12 7.79 11.77
C ASP A 759 14.67 8.26 11.54
N GLU A 760 13.93 7.64 10.61
CA GLU A 760 12.55 8.01 10.27
C GLU A 760 11.50 7.43 11.22
N VAL A 761 11.74 6.23 11.76
CA VAL A 761 10.95 5.62 12.85
C VAL A 761 11.23 6.34 14.18
N GLY A 762 12.48 6.73 14.42
CA GLY A 762 12.97 7.31 15.67
C GLY A 762 13.74 6.27 16.49
N LEU A 763 14.95 6.64 16.91
CA LEU A 763 15.92 5.72 17.53
C LEU A 763 15.39 5.09 18.82
N GLU A 764 14.63 5.82 19.63
CA GLU A 764 14.04 5.32 20.88
C GLU A 764 13.07 4.14 20.62
N VAL A 765 12.28 4.21 19.54
CA VAL A 765 11.30 3.18 19.17
C VAL A 765 11.99 2.00 18.50
N ALA A 766 12.90 2.26 17.55
CA ALA A 766 13.67 1.24 16.86
C ALA A 766 14.59 0.45 17.81
N GLY A 767 15.20 1.13 18.79
CA GLY A 767 15.99 0.53 19.86
C GLY A 767 15.16 -0.42 20.72
N HIS A 768 14.01 0.04 21.25
CA HIS A 768 13.15 -0.78 22.10
C HIS A 768 12.58 -2.02 21.37
N ALA A 769 12.17 -1.87 20.11
CA ALA A 769 11.74 -2.99 19.28
C ALA A 769 12.90 -3.98 19.02
N GLY A 770 14.08 -3.46 18.66
CA GLY A 770 15.29 -4.26 18.44
C GLY A 770 15.75 -5.00 19.69
N GLU A 771 15.73 -4.37 20.87
CA GLU A 771 16.02 -5.03 22.15
C GLU A 771 15.02 -6.15 22.47
N THR A 772 13.73 -5.94 22.19
CA THR A 772 12.68 -6.92 22.48
C THR A 772 12.84 -8.18 21.62
N VAL A 773 13.11 -8.01 20.32
CA VAL A 773 13.43 -9.12 19.40
C VAL A 773 14.76 -9.77 19.81
N ALA A 774 15.81 -8.97 20.06
CA ALA A 774 17.15 -9.48 20.36
C ALA A 774 17.18 -10.32 21.65
N ARG A 775 16.57 -9.83 22.74
CA ARG A 775 16.46 -10.53 24.03
C ARG A 775 15.78 -11.88 23.88
N ALA A 776 14.70 -11.94 23.10
CA ALA A 776 13.94 -13.17 22.92
C ALA A 776 14.57 -14.17 21.92
N ARG A 777 15.49 -13.71 21.06
CA ARG A 777 16.32 -14.56 20.19
C ARG A 777 17.69 -14.90 20.79
N GLY A 778 18.02 -14.39 21.98
CA GLY A 778 19.32 -14.62 22.63
C GLY A 778 20.51 -13.94 21.94
N ILE A 779 20.26 -12.92 21.10
CA ILE A 779 21.30 -12.20 20.35
C ILE A 779 21.61 -10.83 20.96
N ALA A 780 22.72 -10.23 20.56
CA ALA A 780 23.12 -8.90 21.02
C ALA A 780 22.08 -7.82 20.63
N GLY A 781 21.76 -6.93 21.57
CA GLY A 781 20.89 -5.78 21.32
C GLY A 781 21.58 -4.66 20.52
N PRO A 782 20.81 -3.66 20.04
CA PRO A 782 21.31 -2.60 19.16
C PRO A 782 22.13 -1.53 19.90
N SER A 783 23.31 -1.91 20.39
CA SER A 783 24.20 -1.09 21.25
C SER A 783 24.48 0.32 20.71
N ILE A 784 24.70 0.46 19.40
CA ILE A 784 24.94 1.75 18.75
C ILE A 784 23.72 2.69 18.79
N VAL A 785 22.50 2.13 18.72
CA VAL A 785 21.26 2.93 18.85
C VAL A 785 21.13 3.45 20.27
N ASN A 786 21.42 2.61 21.27
CA ASN A 786 21.37 3.00 22.68
C ASN A 786 22.42 4.08 23.01
N ALA A 787 23.64 3.97 22.46
CA ALA A 787 24.68 5.00 22.60
C ALA A 787 24.26 6.34 21.98
N LEU A 788 23.70 6.33 20.78
CA LEU A 788 23.17 7.54 20.12
C LEU A 788 22.01 8.18 20.91
N VAL A 789 21.09 7.37 21.45
CA VAL A 789 19.99 7.86 22.30
C VAL A 789 20.48 8.48 23.60
N ALA A 790 21.53 7.91 24.22
CA ALA A 790 22.18 8.47 25.41
C ALA A 790 22.83 9.84 25.14
N GLU A 791 23.38 10.05 23.94
CA GLU A 791 23.87 11.36 23.48
C GLU A 791 22.77 12.31 22.96
N GLY A 792 21.49 11.92 23.09
CA GLY A 792 20.33 12.76 22.78
C GLY A 792 19.85 12.71 21.33
N PHE A 793 20.45 11.87 20.48
CA PHE A 793 19.96 11.64 19.11
C PHE A 793 18.69 10.78 19.13
N LYS A 794 17.57 11.33 18.61
CA LYS A 794 16.24 10.68 18.65
C LYS A 794 15.60 10.52 17.27
N GLY A 795 16.36 10.76 16.20
CA GLY A 795 15.96 10.59 14.80
C GLY A 795 15.75 11.90 14.03
N LYS A 796 15.26 11.76 12.80
CA LYS A 796 15.18 12.79 11.74
C LYS A 796 14.53 14.12 12.15
N HIS A 797 13.59 14.08 13.09
CA HIS A 797 12.85 15.24 13.58
C HIS A 797 13.29 15.71 14.99
N ARG A 798 14.31 15.09 15.58
CA ARG A 798 14.77 15.30 16.96
C ARG A 798 16.29 15.05 17.07
N GLY A 799 17.09 16.02 16.64
CA GLY A 799 18.57 16.00 16.74
C GLY A 799 19.31 15.19 15.65
N GLY A 800 18.62 14.33 14.91
CA GLY A 800 19.24 13.38 13.97
C GLY A 800 19.50 12.02 14.63
N GLY A 801 20.31 11.19 13.98
CA GLY A 801 20.63 9.83 14.41
C GLY A 801 21.85 9.30 13.67
N PHE A 802 21.67 8.31 12.80
CA PHE A 802 22.71 7.87 11.86
C PHE A 802 23.09 8.98 10.87
N TYR A 803 22.10 9.79 10.47
CA TYR A 803 22.33 11.00 9.68
C TYR A 803 21.96 12.29 10.44
N ARG A 804 22.58 13.39 10.02
CA ARG A 804 22.19 14.76 10.33
C ARG A 804 21.31 15.31 9.21
N TYR A 805 20.34 16.15 9.55
CA TYR A 805 19.29 16.62 8.64
C TYR A 805 19.20 18.15 8.59
N GLU A 806 19.85 18.74 7.59
CA GLU A 806 19.85 20.18 7.32
C GLU A 806 18.75 20.51 6.29
N GLY A 807 17.50 20.57 6.76
CA GLY A 807 16.31 20.85 5.95
C GLY A 807 15.99 19.71 4.97
N LYS A 808 16.60 19.73 3.77
CA LYS A 808 16.54 18.64 2.77
C LYS A 808 17.86 17.89 2.62
N ARG A 809 18.97 18.41 3.14
CA ARG A 809 20.28 17.78 3.04
C ARG A 809 20.41 16.72 4.14
N ARG A 810 20.78 15.51 3.75
CA ARG A 810 21.15 14.40 4.63
C ARG A 810 22.67 14.27 4.60
N THR A 811 23.32 14.18 5.74
CA THR A 811 24.78 13.94 5.85
C THR A 811 25.08 12.89 6.91
N PRO A 812 26.10 12.03 6.75
CA PRO A 812 26.55 11.09 7.78
C PRO A 812 26.81 11.80 9.12
N ASN A 813 26.37 11.22 10.23
CA ASN A 813 26.75 11.69 11.56
C ASN A 813 28.12 11.09 11.95
N PRO A 814 29.22 11.87 12.02
CA PRO A 814 30.56 11.32 12.29
C PRO A 814 30.64 10.57 13.63
N ARG A 815 29.80 10.99 14.59
CA ARG A 815 29.70 10.39 15.92
C ARG A 815 29.39 8.90 15.93
N VAL A 816 28.75 8.36 14.88
CA VAL A 816 28.51 6.92 14.73
C VAL A 816 29.82 6.15 14.63
N ALA A 817 30.80 6.63 13.85
CA ALA A 817 32.11 5.99 13.71
C ALA A 817 32.93 6.12 15.01
N GLU A 818 32.87 7.29 15.65
CA GLU A 818 33.52 7.55 16.95
C GLU A 818 33.01 6.61 18.06
N LEU A 819 31.70 6.36 18.11
CA LEU A 819 31.06 5.45 19.07
C LEU A 819 31.35 3.97 18.79
N LEU A 820 31.37 3.56 17.51
CA LEU A 820 31.69 2.18 17.11
C LEU A 820 33.19 1.86 17.24
N LYS A 821 34.06 2.88 17.17
CA LYS A 821 35.54 2.74 17.06
C LYS A 821 35.99 1.89 15.86
N ALA A 822 35.13 1.73 14.86
CA ALA A 822 35.43 0.96 13.66
C ALA A 822 36.39 1.73 12.74
N ALA A 823 37.48 1.08 12.32
CA ALA A 823 38.30 1.57 11.23
C ALA A 823 37.58 1.35 9.88
N PRO A 824 37.82 2.17 8.84
CA PRO A 824 37.22 1.95 7.52
C PRO A 824 37.63 0.58 6.94
N GLY A 825 36.64 -0.26 6.67
CA GLY A 825 36.83 -1.60 6.09
C GLY A 825 36.70 -1.59 4.56
N PRO A 826 37.37 -2.51 3.84
CA PRO A 826 37.09 -2.73 2.43
C PRO A 826 35.67 -3.33 2.26
N VAL A 827 34.95 -2.92 1.22
CA VAL A 827 33.67 -3.54 0.86
C VAL A 827 33.94 -4.70 -0.10
N THR A 828 33.95 -5.92 0.44
CA THR A 828 34.28 -7.15 -0.30
C THR A 828 33.06 -7.94 -0.77
N GLU A 829 31.91 -7.80 -0.12
CA GLU A 829 30.65 -8.46 -0.49
C GLU A 829 29.60 -7.49 -1.06
N ASP A 830 28.61 -8.02 -1.78
CA ASP A 830 27.39 -7.29 -2.09
C ASP A 830 26.58 -7.04 -0.80
N LEU A 831 26.56 -5.78 -0.36
CA LEU A 831 25.85 -5.32 0.82
C LEU A 831 24.33 -5.50 0.71
N ALA A 832 23.76 -5.38 -0.49
CA ALA A 832 22.33 -5.56 -0.73
C ALA A 832 21.94 -7.02 -0.79
N GLU A 833 22.81 -7.90 -1.33
CA GLU A 833 22.67 -9.35 -1.19
C GLU A 833 22.61 -9.72 0.29
N ARG A 834 23.68 -9.45 1.06
CA ARG A 834 23.79 -9.87 2.46
C ARG A 834 22.59 -9.44 3.32
N LEU A 835 22.16 -8.18 3.21
CA LEU A 835 20.99 -7.67 3.96
C LEU A 835 19.65 -8.25 3.48
N THR A 836 19.47 -8.42 2.16
CA THR A 836 18.22 -9.00 1.63
C THR A 836 18.13 -10.50 1.92
N LEU A 837 19.23 -11.25 1.85
CA LEU A 837 19.25 -12.67 2.18
C LEU A 837 19.04 -12.91 3.68
N VAL A 838 19.54 -12.05 4.57
CA VAL A 838 19.17 -12.06 6.01
C VAL A 838 17.67 -11.90 6.21
N PHE A 839 17.05 -10.92 5.53
CA PHE A 839 15.61 -10.70 5.61
C PHE A 839 14.82 -11.92 5.12
N VAL A 840 15.21 -12.52 3.99
CA VAL A 840 14.59 -13.73 3.42
C VAL A 840 14.75 -14.93 4.38
N ASN A 841 15.94 -15.13 4.94
CA ASN A 841 16.22 -16.26 5.83
C ASN A 841 15.49 -16.14 7.19
N GLU A 842 15.33 -14.94 7.74
CA GLU A 842 14.48 -14.76 8.94
C GLU A 842 12.99 -14.88 8.59
N ALA A 843 12.57 -14.51 7.38
CA ALA A 843 11.20 -14.73 6.93
C ALA A 843 10.87 -16.22 6.78
N THR A 844 11.80 -17.06 6.30
CA THR A 844 11.62 -18.51 6.28
C THR A 844 11.67 -19.13 7.67
N ARG A 845 12.49 -18.62 8.61
CA ARG A 845 12.39 -19.00 10.05
C ARG A 845 11.00 -18.70 10.62
N CYS A 846 10.38 -17.59 10.24
CA CYS A 846 9.01 -17.28 10.67
C CYS A 846 7.96 -18.25 10.09
N LEU A 847 8.25 -18.99 9.02
CA LEU A 847 7.40 -20.07 8.51
C LEU A 847 7.70 -21.41 9.21
N GLU A 848 8.97 -21.72 9.49
CA GLU A 848 9.39 -22.91 10.26
C GLU A 848 8.88 -22.88 11.71
N GLU A 849 8.90 -21.71 12.35
CA GLU A 849 8.44 -21.47 13.72
C GLU A 849 6.92 -21.19 13.81
N GLU A 850 6.15 -21.49 12.74
CA GLU A 850 4.69 -21.31 12.61
C GLU A 850 4.14 -19.90 12.92
N ILE A 851 4.99 -18.85 12.95
CA ILE A 851 4.56 -17.46 13.09
C ILE A 851 3.73 -17.03 11.86
N LEU A 852 4.18 -17.42 10.66
CA LEU A 852 3.42 -17.30 9.42
C LEU A 852 2.60 -18.58 9.17
N ARG A 853 1.31 -18.42 8.85
CA ARG A 853 0.47 -19.55 8.42
C ARG A 853 0.70 -19.95 6.96
N SER A 854 1.29 -19.07 6.15
CA SER A 854 1.58 -19.34 4.74
C SER A 854 2.68 -18.42 4.16
N PRO A 855 3.41 -18.85 3.12
CA PRO A 855 4.31 -18.00 2.34
C PRO A 855 3.62 -16.76 1.75
N GLY A 856 2.33 -16.88 1.39
CA GLY A 856 1.55 -15.79 0.82
C GLY A 856 1.25 -14.65 1.81
N GLU A 857 0.99 -14.98 3.08
CA GLU A 857 0.85 -13.95 4.13
C GLU A 857 2.21 -13.28 4.44
N GLY A 858 3.32 -14.02 4.33
CA GLY A 858 4.67 -13.47 4.41
C GLY A 858 5.01 -12.50 3.28
N ASP A 859 4.80 -12.91 2.03
CA ASP A 859 5.03 -12.06 0.85
C ASP A 859 4.23 -10.75 0.91
N LEU A 860 2.95 -10.82 1.29
CA LEU A 860 2.14 -9.62 1.48
C LEU A 860 2.63 -8.77 2.66
N GLY A 861 3.01 -9.36 3.78
CA GLY A 861 3.54 -8.63 4.93
C GLY A 861 4.82 -7.85 4.59
N ALA A 862 5.77 -8.51 3.95
CA ALA A 862 7.03 -7.92 3.52
C ALA A 862 6.84 -6.78 2.50
N VAL A 863 6.01 -7.00 1.48
CA VAL A 863 5.82 -6.02 0.39
C VAL A 863 4.91 -4.85 0.81
N LEU A 864 3.82 -5.11 1.53
CA LEU A 864 2.81 -4.09 1.87
C LEU A 864 3.09 -3.34 3.19
N GLY A 865 3.89 -3.91 4.10
CA GLY A 865 4.27 -3.31 5.38
C GLY A 865 5.69 -2.78 5.41
N LEU A 866 6.66 -3.60 4.96
CA LEU A 866 8.09 -3.38 5.16
C LEU A 866 8.81 -2.81 3.93
N GLY A 867 8.17 -2.83 2.76
CA GLY A 867 8.72 -2.30 1.52
C GLY A 867 9.73 -3.22 0.82
N PHE A 868 9.66 -4.53 1.05
CA PHE A 868 10.42 -5.50 0.25
C PHE A 868 10.13 -5.29 -1.25
N PRO A 869 11.12 -5.30 -2.16
CA PRO A 869 10.95 -4.81 -3.52
C PRO A 869 9.83 -5.52 -4.31
N PRO A 870 8.73 -4.84 -4.68
CA PRO A 870 7.57 -5.48 -5.33
C PRO A 870 7.87 -6.25 -6.62
N TYR A 871 8.87 -5.84 -7.40
CA TYR A 871 9.26 -6.52 -8.64
C TYR A 871 9.83 -7.94 -8.42
N LEU A 872 10.26 -8.27 -7.20
CA LEU A 872 10.73 -9.59 -6.77
C LEU A 872 9.61 -10.49 -6.21
N GLY A 873 8.36 -9.99 -6.15
CA GLY A 873 7.19 -10.76 -5.72
C GLY A 873 7.03 -10.95 -4.20
N GLY A 874 8.12 -10.84 -3.44
CA GLY A 874 8.16 -11.07 -1.99
C GLY A 874 9.30 -12.04 -1.61
N PRO A 875 9.70 -12.13 -0.33
CA PRO A 875 10.81 -12.98 0.11
C PRO A 875 10.65 -14.46 -0.28
N PHE A 876 9.44 -15.02 -0.28
CA PHE A 876 9.22 -16.43 -0.62
C PHE A 876 9.21 -16.65 -2.13
N ARG A 877 8.67 -15.72 -2.93
CA ARG A 877 8.78 -15.76 -4.40
C ARG A 877 10.20 -15.60 -4.89
N TYR A 878 10.94 -14.68 -4.29
CA TYR A 878 12.36 -14.50 -4.53
C TYR A 878 13.17 -15.76 -4.15
N ALA A 879 12.85 -16.38 -3.01
CA ALA A 879 13.44 -17.63 -2.57
C ALA A 879 13.08 -18.84 -3.46
N ASP A 880 11.91 -18.87 -4.10
CA ASP A 880 11.57 -19.89 -5.09
C ASP A 880 12.29 -19.67 -6.43
N ALA A 881 12.41 -18.41 -6.89
CA ALA A 881 13.04 -18.07 -8.16
C ALA A 881 14.56 -18.34 -8.17
N LEU A 882 15.27 -18.04 -7.06
CA LEU A 882 16.75 -18.07 -7.00
C LEU A 882 17.30 -19.03 -5.93
N ARG A 883 16.52 -20.03 -5.50
CA ARG A 883 16.80 -20.86 -4.30
C ARG A 883 18.24 -21.34 -4.16
N GLN A 884 18.78 -21.99 -5.19
CA GLN A 884 20.13 -22.58 -5.12
C GLN A 884 21.21 -21.51 -4.97
N THR A 885 21.07 -20.37 -5.65
CA THR A 885 21.96 -19.21 -5.50
C THR A 885 21.86 -18.65 -4.08
N ILE A 886 20.65 -18.48 -3.56
CA ILE A 886 20.39 -17.95 -2.21
C ILE A 886 21.00 -18.84 -1.13
N VAL A 887 20.84 -20.17 -1.22
CA VAL A 887 21.44 -21.13 -0.27
C VAL A 887 22.97 -21.04 -0.31
N THR A 888 23.58 -21.09 -1.50
CA THR A 888 25.04 -21.02 -1.64
C THR A 888 25.63 -19.67 -1.22
N SER A 889 24.92 -18.55 -1.46
CA SER A 889 25.31 -17.24 -0.94
C SER A 889 25.17 -17.15 0.58
N LEU A 890 24.11 -17.71 1.19
CA LEU A 890 23.98 -17.78 2.65
C LEU A 890 25.07 -18.66 3.29
N GLU A 891 25.44 -19.78 2.67
CA GLU A 891 26.55 -20.63 3.12
C GLU A 891 27.91 -19.90 3.05
N ARG A 892 28.18 -19.20 1.94
CA ARG A 892 29.34 -18.33 1.77
C ARG A 892 29.40 -17.23 2.83
N LEU A 893 28.28 -16.57 3.09
CA LEU A 893 28.15 -15.49 4.07
C LEU A 893 28.28 -16.01 5.51
N ALA A 894 27.75 -17.19 5.83
CA ALA A 894 27.90 -17.83 7.13
C ALA A 894 29.36 -18.21 7.41
N ALA A 895 30.09 -18.72 6.42
CA ALA A 895 31.52 -19.01 6.55
C ALA A 895 32.38 -17.75 6.74
N ALA A 896 31.98 -16.61 6.16
CA ALA A 896 32.73 -15.35 6.25
C ALA A 896 32.39 -14.51 7.50
N HIS A 897 31.11 -14.42 7.88
CA HIS A 897 30.65 -13.50 8.94
C HIS A 897 29.95 -14.22 10.13
N GLY A 898 29.75 -15.54 10.07
CA GLY A 898 29.27 -16.37 11.18
C GLY A 898 27.87 -16.99 11.02
N GLU A 899 27.65 -18.08 11.77
CA GLU A 899 26.49 -19.00 11.72
C GLU A 899 25.08 -18.36 11.75
N ARG A 900 24.91 -17.13 12.25
CA ARG A 900 23.61 -16.42 12.21
C ARG A 900 23.06 -16.30 10.77
N LEU A 901 23.96 -16.30 9.78
CA LEU A 901 23.66 -16.22 8.35
C LEU A 901 23.42 -17.58 7.69
N ALA A 902 23.58 -18.71 8.41
CA ALA A 902 23.39 -20.04 7.85
C ALA A 902 21.94 -20.23 7.35
N PRO A 903 21.73 -20.86 6.18
CA PRO A 903 20.39 -21.02 5.60
C PRO A 903 19.52 -21.97 6.43
N THR A 904 18.26 -21.59 6.54
CA THR A 904 17.16 -22.40 7.10
C THR A 904 16.97 -23.73 6.38
N GLU A 905 16.37 -24.69 7.09
CA GLU A 905 16.08 -26.01 6.51
C GLU A 905 14.98 -25.91 5.45
N ALA A 906 14.04 -24.98 5.62
CA ALA A 906 13.07 -24.61 4.59
C ALA A 906 13.73 -24.16 3.27
N LEU A 907 14.82 -23.37 3.34
CA LEU A 907 15.60 -22.95 2.16
C LEU A 907 16.45 -24.09 1.58
N ARG A 908 17.07 -24.90 2.44
CA ARG A 908 17.82 -26.11 2.02
C ARG A 908 16.93 -27.16 1.36
N SER A 909 15.66 -27.24 1.79
CA SER A 909 14.68 -28.16 1.20
C SER A 909 14.50 -27.87 -0.29
N ARG A 910 14.26 -28.93 -1.08
CA ARG A 910 13.94 -28.80 -2.51
C ARG A 910 12.44 -28.64 -2.79
N ARG A 911 11.63 -28.26 -1.80
CA ARG A 911 10.17 -28.08 -1.92
C ARG A 911 9.85 -26.59 -2.14
N PRO A 912 9.24 -26.19 -3.28
CA PRO A 912 8.90 -24.80 -3.53
C PRO A 912 7.89 -24.28 -2.50
N PHE A 913 7.95 -23.00 -2.15
CA PHE A 913 7.03 -22.37 -1.20
C PHE A 913 5.64 -22.18 -1.82
N PHE A 914 5.59 -21.92 -3.12
CA PHE A 914 4.35 -21.92 -3.90
C PHE A 914 4.25 -23.20 -4.74
N GLY A 915 3.08 -23.82 -4.74
CA GLY A 915 2.74 -24.84 -5.74
C GLY A 915 2.75 -24.24 -7.15
N LEU A 916 3.11 -25.08 -8.14
CA LEU A 916 3.06 -24.78 -9.56
C LEU A 916 1.61 -24.63 -10.06
#